data_AF-A0A321L6Q2-F1
#
_entry.id   AF-A0A321L6Q2-F1
#
_cell.length_a   1.000
_cell.length_b   1.000
_cell.length_c   1.000
_cell.angle_alpha   90.00
_cell.angle_beta   90.00
_cell.angle_gamma   90.00
#
_symmetry.space_group_name_H-M   'P 1'
#
loop_
_entity.id
_entity.type
_entity.pdbx_description
1 polymer ?
#
loop_
_entity_poly.entity_id
_entity_poly.type
_entity_poly.pdbx_seq_one_letter_code
_entity_poly.pdbx_strand_id
1 'polypeptide(L)'
;MSIESKIGDSIVTTTISHLANWARKNSLWPMPFGTACCAIEFMSVVSSHYDLSRFGAEVVRFSPRQSDLLMVMGTITDKMGPVLKRIYEQMPEPKWVLCMGACATSGGFYRAYHVMQGIDEIIPVDVYIPGCPPSPEAVMQAVLMIQQLIEKESMVDADARQDIREKLRKEITETSPKPLLMAEQQAREAVRLVQLVRESAKPDNPIVSILKSRFGDQLQDINDFRGDLTISVKPDKIKEICSALKDDSSTKLDLLSSITGLDYLGFPEKKRSERFNVVYHLYSIDHGHRLRLKAALPESAPEIDSISSVYNTANWWERETFDMFGVTFRNHPNLRRILCHEEFQGHALRKDHEPGARTPLSRDYKLPIEYETEWRDDEKHDRLSGEPTIINIGPSHPATHGTLRIVARLDGERITDSDVEIGYLHRCFEKMAETHQWNGVIPYTDRLNYMSSFLNNVGYAHVVEKLLGIKVPKRVEYIRVILGELSRIMDHMVCIGTNLVDIGALTNFWYTFEPREEIYDLLEMTSGQRMMVSYVRVGGLSADLPKDFVPRCREVLGRLPQYIDDVHKLNTNNRIFKQRAIGVSEISGRDAIDWGFTGPCLRAAGVSYDVRQNHPYSSYDDFEFEVPIGNRGDLYDRYLVRMEEMRQSLRIINQALENLPEGPFQVDDRRITLPPKQGVYTNIEDLMNHFKLVMHGIQPPPGEVYGYTEGGNGELGYYIVSDGSMRPWRVHARGPCFPLFSAFPKLIEGGSISDAVAALGSFNIVAGELDR
;
A
#
# COMPACT_ATOMS: atom_id res chain seq x y z
N MET A 1 22.09 -49.40 -1.06
CA MET A 1 23.06 -49.46 -2.17
C MET A 1 22.32 -49.92 -3.41
N SER A 2 21.81 -48.95 -4.18
CA SER A 2 21.06 -49.17 -5.44
C SER A 2 22.00 -49.69 -6.53
N ILE A 3 21.46 -50.51 -7.44
CA ILE A 3 22.12 -51.07 -8.64
C ILE A 3 22.75 -49.99 -9.53
N GLU A 4 22.35 -48.73 -9.37
CA GLU A 4 22.86 -47.56 -10.11
C GLU A 4 24.30 -47.17 -9.73
N SER A 5 24.77 -47.47 -8.51
CA SER A 5 26.12 -47.04 -8.08
C SER A 5 27.27 -47.84 -8.72
N LYS A 6 26.96 -48.86 -9.55
CA LYS A 6 27.94 -49.74 -10.20
C LYS A 6 28.00 -49.61 -11.72
N ILE A 7 27.14 -48.79 -12.33
CA ILE A 7 27.13 -48.57 -13.78
C ILE A 7 27.39 -47.09 -14.02
N GLY A 8 28.67 -46.71 -13.96
CA GLY A 8 29.10 -45.38 -14.39
C GLY A 8 28.79 -45.13 -15.87
N ASP A 9 28.37 -43.91 -16.18
CA ASP A 9 28.31 -43.26 -17.50
C ASP A 9 28.10 -44.17 -18.72
N SER A 10 27.02 -44.95 -18.70
CA SER A 10 26.56 -45.67 -19.89
C SER A 10 25.79 -44.75 -20.85
N ILE A 11 25.78 -45.05 -22.15
CA ILE A 11 24.98 -44.33 -23.17
C ILE A 11 23.48 -44.32 -22.79
N VAL A 12 23.03 -45.36 -22.09
CA VAL A 12 21.63 -45.51 -21.65
C VAL A 12 21.31 -44.55 -20.50
N THR A 13 22.20 -44.37 -19.52
CA THR A 13 22.00 -43.43 -18.41
C THR A 13 22.07 -41.97 -18.87
N THR A 14 22.91 -41.66 -19.86
CA THR A 14 22.97 -40.32 -20.48
C THR A 14 21.76 -40.01 -21.36
N THR A 15 21.26 -40.97 -22.15
CA THR A 15 20.05 -40.77 -22.96
C THR A 15 18.77 -40.65 -22.13
N ILE A 16 18.64 -41.40 -21.04
CA ILE A 16 17.52 -41.26 -20.10
C ILE A 16 17.58 -39.91 -19.38
N SER A 17 18.77 -39.49 -18.92
CA SER A 17 18.96 -38.17 -18.29
C SER A 17 18.61 -37.04 -19.26
N HIS A 18 19.04 -37.14 -20.51
CA HIS A 18 18.71 -36.18 -21.56
C HIS A 18 17.20 -36.11 -21.83
N LEU A 19 16.51 -37.26 -21.92
CA LEU A 19 15.06 -37.30 -22.12
C LEU A 19 14.31 -36.70 -20.92
N ALA A 20 14.74 -37.00 -19.70
CA ALA A 20 14.15 -36.46 -18.49
C ALA A 20 14.34 -34.93 -18.39
N ASN A 21 15.54 -34.43 -18.71
CA ASN A 21 15.82 -32.99 -18.73
C ASN A 21 15.05 -32.28 -19.84
N TRP A 22 14.91 -32.90 -21.03
CA TRP A 22 14.07 -32.38 -22.10
C TRP A 22 12.60 -32.28 -21.66
N ALA A 23 12.07 -33.30 -20.97
CA ALA A 23 10.71 -33.28 -20.45
C ALA A 23 10.51 -32.19 -19.39
N ARG A 24 11.45 -32.07 -18.44
CA ARG A 24 11.42 -31.04 -17.37
C ARG A 24 11.50 -29.63 -17.93
N LYS A 25 12.42 -29.38 -18.85
CA LYS A 25 12.61 -28.08 -19.50
C LYS A 25 11.31 -27.56 -20.15
N ASN A 26 10.53 -28.44 -20.77
CA ASN A 26 9.32 -28.09 -21.49
C ASN A 26 8.04 -28.15 -20.63
N SER A 27 8.13 -28.46 -19.33
CA SER A 27 6.99 -28.57 -18.43
C SER A 27 7.34 -28.05 -17.04
N LEU A 28 7.55 -26.74 -16.95
CA LEU A 28 7.78 -26.04 -15.68
C LEU A 28 6.45 -25.61 -15.06
N TRP A 29 6.25 -25.94 -13.79
CA TRP A 29 5.04 -25.61 -13.03
C TRP A 29 5.39 -24.54 -11.98
N PRO A 30 5.34 -23.25 -12.37
CA PRO A 30 5.70 -22.16 -11.47
C PRO A 30 4.69 -22.01 -10.32
N MET A 31 5.22 -21.86 -9.11
CA MET A 31 4.51 -21.41 -7.92
C MET A 31 4.87 -19.95 -7.64
N PRO A 32 3.98 -19.00 -7.94
CA PRO A 32 4.21 -17.60 -7.67
C PRO A 32 4.01 -17.34 -6.17
N PHE A 33 5.07 -16.91 -5.52
CA PHE A 33 5.02 -16.33 -4.19
C PHE A 33 5.07 -14.80 -4.35
N GLY A 34 3.89 -14.23 -4.63
CA GLY A 34 3.72 -12.81 -4.90
C GLY A 34 3.38 -12.01 -3.66
N THR A 35 4.20 -11.03 -3.31
CA THR A 35 3.95 -10.16 -2.15
C THR A 35 3.68 -8.71 -2.50
N ALA A 36 4.04 -8.25 -3.71
CA ALA A 36 3.92 -6.83 -4.09
C ALA A 36 3.75 -6.64 -5.61
N CYS A 37 4.06 -5.45 -6.12
CA CYS A 37 3.96 -5.05 -7.52
C CYS A 37 4.59 -6.01 -8.55
N CYS A 38 5.62 -6.77 -8.19
CA CYS A 38 6.21 -7.75 -9.11
C CYS A 38 5.24 -8.90 -9.42
N ALA A 39 4.34 -9.23 -8.51
CA ALA A 39 3.34 -10.29 -8.71
C ALA A 39 2.27 -9.90 -9.74
N ILE A 40 1.79 -8.65 -9.68
CA ILE A 40 0.81 -8.16 -10.67
C ILE A 40 1.46 -8.01 -12.05
N GLU A 41 2.74 -7.64 -12.10
CA GLU A 41 3.51 -7.61 -13.36
C GLU A 41 3.71 -9.01 -13.94
N PHE A 42 3.95 -10.02 -13.09
CA PHE A 42 4.01 -11.41 -13.52
C PHE A 42 2.68 -11.88 -14.13
N MET A 43 1.53 -11.42 -13.61
CA MET A 43 0.24 -11.76 -14.20
C MET A 43 0.09 -11.23 -15.64
N SER A 44 0.68 -10.07 -15.95
CA SER A 44 0.73 -9.57 -17.34
C SER A 44 1.52 -10.51 -18.26
N VAL A 45 2.52 -11.25 -17.77
CA VAL A 45 3.29 -12.24 -18.57
C VAL A 45 2.42 -13.41 -19.04
N VAL A 46 1.38 -13.76 -18.27
CA VAL A 46 0.42 -14.83 -18.62
C VAL A 46 -0.63 -14.33 -19.61
N SER A 47 -0.74 -13.02 -19.84
CA SER A 47 -1.67 -12.46 -20.83
C SER A 47 -1.28 -12.82 -22.27
N SER A 48 -2.23 -12.65 -23.19
CA SER A 48 -2.06 -12.89 -24.62
C SER A 48 -0.93 -12.09 -25.27
N HIS A 49 -0.54 -10.95 -24.69
CA HIS A 49 0.49 -10.09 -25.25
C HIS A 49 1.89 -10.73 -25.15
N TYR A 50 2.20 -11.35 -24.00
CA TYR A 50 3.51 -11.90 -23.69
C TYR A 50 3.58 -13.43 -23.84
N ASP A 51 2.44 -14.11 -23.67
CA ASP A 51 2.26 -15.53 -23.93
C ASP A 51 3.37 -16.45 -23.37
N LEU A 52 3.46 -16.52 -22.04
CA LEU A 52 4.39 -17.42 -21.35
C LEU A 52 4.20 -18.90 -21.72
N SER A 53 3.02 -19.27 -22.24
CA SER A 53 2.68 -20.65 -22.59
C SER A 53 3.62 -21.26 -23.61
N ARG A 54 4.17 -20.44 -24.51
CA ARG A 54 5.13 -20.86 -25.52
C ARG A 54 6.37 -21.54 -24.94
N PHE A 55 6.71 -21.26 -23.68
CA PHE A 55 7.88 -21.83 -23.00
C PHE A 55 7.52 -22.97 -22.05
N GLY A 56 6.29 -23.50 -22.07
CA GLY A 56 5.90 -24.62 -21.19
C GLY A 56 5.85 -24.26 -19.71
N ALA A 57 5.65 -22.98 -19.40
CA ALA A 57 5.54 -22.42 -18.04
C ALA A 57 4.15 -21.79 -17.77
N GLU A 58 3.12 -22.22 -18.51
CA GLU A 58 1.74 -21.69 -18.38
C GLU A 58 1.04 -22.13 -17.09
N VAL A 59 1.38 -23.32 -16.58
CA VAL A 59 0.60 -23.96 -15.51
C VAL A 59 1.05 -23.42 -14.15
N VAL A 60 0.51 -22.25 -13.80
CA VAL A 60 0.72 -21.64 -12.49
C VAL A 60 0.01 -22.48 -11.42
N ARG A 61 0.77 -23.11 -10.52
CA ARG A 61 0.23 -23.94 -9.42
C ARG A 61 0.46 -23.27 -8.07
N PHE A 62 -0.62 -23.08 -7.33
CA PHE A 62 -0.58 -22.53 -5.97
C PHE A 62 -0.46 -23.63 -4.89
N SER A 63 0.05 -24.80 -5.27
CA SER A 63 0.27 -25.94 -4.38
C SER A 63 1.74 -26.34 -4.41
N PRO A 64 2.47 -26.26 -3.27
CA PRO A 64 3.91 -26.55 -3.25
C PRO A 64 4.21 -27.99 -3.63
N ARG A 65 3.30 -28.93 -3.35
CA ARG A 65 3.47 -30.36 -3.67
C ARG A 65 3.42 -30.67 -5.17
N GLN A 66 2.89 -29.74 -5.96
CA GLN A 66 2.71 -29.85 -7.39
C GLN A 66 3.53 -28.78 -8.11
N SER A 67 4.60 -28.25 -7.53
CA SER A 67 5.36 -27.18 -8.17
C SER A 67 6.84 -27.51 -8.12
N ASP A 68 7.56 -27.24 -9.20
CA ASP A 68 9.00 -27.48 -9.35
C ASP A 68 9.79 -26.17 -9.45
N LEU A 69 9.14 -25.05 -9.77
CA LEU A 69 9.75 -23.72 -9.80
C LEU A 69 9.08 -22.77 -8.80
N LEU A 70 9.81 -22.30 -7.79
CA LEU A 70 9.36 -21.27 -6.87
C LEU A 70 9.74 -19.90 -7.42
N MET A 71 8.76 -19.04 -7.67
CA MET A 71 9.01 -17.66 -8.11
C MET A 71 8.69 -16.68 -6.99
N VAL A 72 9.72 -16.13 -6.35
CA VAL A 72 9.55 -15.16 -5.26
C VAL A 72 9.52 -13.75 -5.84
N MET A 73 8.39 -13.07 -5.72
CA MET A 73 8.13 -11.80 -6.40
C MET A 73 7.72 -10.72 -5.40
N GLY A 74 8.63 -9.79 -5.12
CA GLY A 74 8.36 -8.64 -4.26
C GLY A 74 9.13 -8.64 -2.94
N THR A 75 8.68 -7.83 -1.99
CA THR A 75 9.38 -7.63 -0.71
C THR A 75 9.08 -8.77 0.24
N ILE A 76 10.09 -9.30 0.92
CA ILE A 76 9.91 -10.28 1.99
C ILE A 76 10.30 -9.63 3.31
N THR A 77 9.35 -9.58 4.25
CA THR A 77 9.57 -9.08 5.61
C THR A 77 10.06 -10.21 6.51
N ASP A 78 10.72 -9.87 7.62
CA ASP A 78 11.14 -10.85 8.61
C ASP A 78 9.95 -11.71 9.07
N LYS A 79 8.75 -11.12 9.21
CA LYS A 79 7.48 -11.82 9.52
C LYS A 79 7.07 -12.84 8.45
N MET A 80 7.35 -12.58 7.18
CA MET A 80 7.01 -13.47 6.06
C MET A 80 8.05 -14.58 5.83
N GLY A 81 9.30 -14.37 6.24
CA GLY A 81 10.41 -15.30 6.00
C GLY A 81 10.16 -16.76 6.38
N PRO A 82 9.64 -17.06 7.60
CA PRO A 82 9.33 -18.43 8.00
C PRO A 82 8.29 -19.13 7.12
N VAL A 83 7.32 -18.38 6.58
CA VAL A 83 6.29 -18.91 5.68
C VAL A 83 6.90 -19.32 4.35
N LEU A 84 7.73 -18.45 3.77
CA LEU A 84 8.43 -18.71 2.52
C LEU A 84 9.33 -19.95 2.64
N LYS A 85 10.07 -20.06 3.75
CA LYS A 85 10.93 -21.22 4.03
C LYS A 85 10.13 -22.52 4.08
N ARG A 86 9.00 -22.51 4.80
CA ARG A 86 8.11 -23.68 4.93
C ARG A 86 7.58 -24.13 3.57
N ILE A 87 7.18 -23.19 2.70
CA ILE A 87 6.70 -23.49 1.35
C ILE A 87 7.82 -24.14 0.53
N TYR A 88 9.03 -23.55 0.55
CA TYR A 88 10.18 -24.10 -0.15
C TYR A 88 10.55 -25.52 0.32
N GLU A 89 10.50 -25.79 1.64
CA GLU A 89 10.76 -27.12 2.20
C GLU A 89 9.70 -28.16 1.81
N GLN A 90 8.46 -27.75 1.57
CA GLN A 90 7.36 -28.63 1.14
C GLN A 90 7.39 -28.99 -0.35
N MET A 91 8.18 -28.29 -1.16
CA MET A 91 8.30 -28.57 -2.59
C MET A 91 9.13 -29.83 -2.86
N PRO A 92 8.71 -30.68 -3.82
CA PRO A 92 9.44 -31.88 -4.22
C PRO A 92 10.76 -31.53 -4.92
N GLU A 93 11.74 -32.42 -4.83
CA GLU A 93 12.99 -32.32 -5.61
C GLU A 93 12.83 -33.01 -6.99
N PRO A 94 13.43 -32.48 -8.07
CA PRO A 94 14.23 -31.26 -8.13
C PRO A 94 13.37 -29.99 -8.06
N LYS A 95 13.83 -28.97 -7.34
CA LYS A 95 13.21 -27.63 -7.29
C LYS A 95 14.18 -26.51 -7.64
N TRP A 96 13.65 -25.46 -8.25
CA TRP A 96 14.37 -24.24 -8.61
C TRP A 96 13.73 -23.00 -8.00
N VAL A 97 14.52 -21.97 -7.77
CA VAL A 97 14.07 -20.70 -7.20
C VAL A 97 14.46 -19.54 -8.12
N LEU A 98 13.46 -18.77 -8.50
CA LEU A 98 13.61 -17.54 -9.28
C LEU A 98 13.17 -16.35 -8.42
N CYS A 99 14.05 -15.36 -8.32
CA CYS A 99 13.85 -14.15 -7.54
C CYS A 99 13.55 -12.97 -8.48
N MET A 100 12.39 -12.34 -8.31
CA MET A 100 11.92 -11.25 -9.16
C MET A 100 11.82 -9.93 -8.39
N GLY A 101 12.60 -8.95 -8.85
CA GLY A 101 12.55 -7.56 -8.41
C GLY A 101 13.62 -7.19 -7.37
N ALA A 102 13.99 -5.91 -7.35
CA ALA A 102 15.03 -5.38 -6.47
C ALA A 102 14.73 -5.61 -4.98
N CYS A 103 13.45 -5.63 -4.59
CA CYS A 103 13.04 -5.88 -3.20
C CYS A 103 13.36 -7.32 -2.77
N ALA A 104 13.16 -8.28 -3.67
CA ALA A 104 13.42 -9.69 -3.44
C ALA A 104 14.94 -9.97 -3.43
N THR A 105 15.67 -9.31 -4.33
CA THR A 105 17.12 -9.52 -4.51
C THR A 105 17.96 -8.87 -3.41
N SER A 106 17.66 -7.63 -3.03
CA SER A 106 18.54 -6.84 -2.14
C SER A 106 17.81 -6.08 -1.02
N GLY A 107 16.52 -6.35 -0.80
CA GLY A 107 15.65 -5.48 0.02
C GLY A 107 15.28 -4.16 -0.68
N GLY A 108 15.78 -3.95 -1.90
CA GLY A 108 15.55 -2.76 -2.71
C GLY A 108 16.16 -1.52 -2.06
N PHE A 109 15.39 -0.44 -2.04
CA PHE A 109 15.76 0.82 -1.38
C PHE A 109 15.15 0.94 0.03
N TYR A 110 14.57 -0.15 0.53
CA TYR A 110 14.04 -0.26 1.89
C TYR A 110 15.11 -0.85 2.81
N ARG A 111 15.88 0.03 3.45
CA ARG A 111 16.76 -0.33 4.57
C ARG A 111 16.04 -0.09 5.88
N ALA A 112 14.95 -0.83 6.07
CA ALA A 112 14.09 -0.75 7.25
C ALA A 112 14.30 -1.95 8.18
N TYR A 113 13.96 -1.79 9.46
CA TYR A 113 14.13 -2.75 10.56
C TYR A 113 13.45 -4.12 10.41
N HIS A 114 12.63 -4.31 9.38
CA HIS A 114 11.80 -5.50 9.19
C HIS A 114 11.85 -6.04 7.75
N VAL A 115 12.58 -5.39 6.84
CA VAL A 115 12.72 -5.81 5.45
C VAL A 115 14.01 -6.59 5.28
N MET A 116 13.91 -7.83 4.80
CA MET A 116 15.09 -8.63 4.46
C MET A 116 15.90 -7.98 3.34
N GLN A 117 17.23 -7.99 3.46
CA GLN A 117 18.14 -7.40 2.47
C GLN A 117 18.49 -8.39 1.34
N GLY A 118 17.77 -9.50 1.26
CA GLY A 118 17.88 -10.50 0.21
C GLY A 118 17.25 -11.82 0.66
N ILE A 119 16.60 -12.52 -0.27
CA ILE A 119 15.97 -13.82 0.00
C ILE A 119 17.00 -14.91 0.32
N ASP A 120 18.25 -14.73 -0.13
CA ASP A 120 19.37 -15.64 0.11
C ASP A 120 19.78 -15.78 1.58
N GLU A 121 19.25 -14.90 2.44
CA GLU A 121 19.30 -15.08 3.90
C GLU A 121 18.57 -16.36 4.34
N ILE A 122 17.52 -16.80 3.61
CA ILE A 122 16.61 -17.89 4.03
C ILE A 122 16.62 -19.08 3.06
N ILE A 123 16.51 -18.84 1.75
CA ILE A 123 16.44 -19.90 0.73
C ILE A 123 17.44 -19.61 -0.40
N PRO A 124 18.01 -20.64 -1.05
CA PRO A 124 18.92 -20.43 -2.18
C PRO A 124 18.14 -19.92 -3.40
N VAL A 125 18.68 -18.92 -4.09
CA VAL A 125 18.16 -18.43 -5.38
C VAL A 125 19.03 -18.92 -6.54
N ASP A 126 18.40 -19.44 -7.61
CA ASP A 126 19.12 -19.91 -8.79
C ASP A 126 19.20 -18.83 -9.89
N VAL A 127 18.15 -18.02 -10.07
CA VAL A 127 18.12 -16.92 -11.06
C VAL A 127 17.53 -15.64 -10.44
N TYR A 128 18.17 -14.50 -10.70
CA TYR A 128 17.75 -13.18 -10.25
C TYR A 128 17.28 -12.31 -11.42
N ILE A 129 16.17 -11.61 -11.23
CA ILE A 129 15.62 -10.64 -12.18
C ILE A 129 15.65 -9.24 -11.55
N PRO A 130 16.62 -8.39 -11.91
CA PRO A 130 16.67 -7.02 -11.40
C PRO A 130 15.56 -6.17 -12.03
N GLY A 131 14.96 -5.26 -11.25
CA GLY A 131 13.95 -4.31 -11.72
C GLY A 131 12.96 -3.88 -10.64
N CYS A 132 12.16 -2.84 -10.88
CA CYS A 132 11.14 -2.38 -9.92
C CYS A 132 9.90 -1.73 -10.59
N PRO A 133 8.92 -2.53 -11.05
CA PRO A 133 9.02 -3.96 -11.30
C PRO A 133 9.89 -4.26 -12.54
N PRO A 134 10.46 -5.46 -12.69
CA PRO A 134 11.14 -5.86 -13.92
C PRO A 134 10.12 -6.05 -15.05
N SER A 135 10.52 -5.82 -16.30
CA SER A 135 9.60 -5.94 -17.43
C SER A 135 9.16 -7.39 -17.68
N PRO A 136 7.98 -7.62 -18.28
CA PRO A 136 7.50 -8.96 -18.62
C PRO A 136 8.49 -9.76 -19.48
N GLU A 137 9.19 -9.10 -20.40
CA GLU A 137 10.20 -9.72 -21.26
C GLU A 137 11.41 -10.23 -20.45
N ALA A 138 11.79 -9.50 -19.39
CA ALA A 138 12.85 -9.93 -18.48
C ALA A 138 12.46 -11.21 -17.71
N VAL A 139 11.18 -11.37 -17.39
CA VAL A 139 10.64 -12.59 -16.78
C VAL A 139 10.73 -13.77 -17.75
N MET A 140 10.32 -13.58 -19.01
CA MET A 140 10.43 -14.63 -20.04
C MET A 140 11.88 -15.06 -20.26
N GLN A 141 12.82 -14.10 -20.29
CA GLN A 141 14.24 -14.39 -20.38
C GLN A 141 14.76 -15.19 -19.18
N ALA A 142 14.29 -14.90 -17.97
CA ALA A 142 14.68 -15.64 -16.78
C ALA A 142 14.18 -17.10 -16.79
N VAL A 143 12.97 -17.34 -17.31
CA VAL A 143 12.45 -18.70 -17.53
C VAL A 143 13.34 -19.46 -18.52
N LEU A 144 13.77 -18.83 -19.60
CA LEU A 144 14.73 -19.41 -20.54
C LEU A 144 16.08 -19.74 -19.89
N MET A 145 16.54 -18.93 -18.94
CA MET A 145 17.77 -19.21 -18.18
C MET A 145 17.61 -20.44 -17.29
N ILE A 146 16.49 -20.58 -16.59
CA ILE A 146 16.17 -21.80 -15.82
C ILE A 146 16.15 -23.03 -16.73
N GLN A 147 15.50 -22.92 -17.89
CA GLN A 147 15.48 -23.99 -18.89
C GLN A 147 16.87 -24.42 -19.37
N GLN A 148 17.80 -23.46 -19.53
CA GLN A 148 19.20 -23.74 -19.85
C GLN A 148 19.97 -24.37 -18.70
N LEU A 149 19.62 -24.05 -17.45
CA LEU A 149 20.20 -24.69 -16.26
C LEU A 149 19.78 -26.17 -16.20
N ILE A 150 18.49 -26.45 -16.41
CA ILE A 150 17.93 -27.82 -16.43
C ILE A 150 18.61 -28.69 -17.49
N GLU A 151 18.92 -28.12 -18.65
CA GLU A 151 19.59 -28.83 -19.74
C GLU A 151 21.02 -29.28 -19.38
N LYS A 152 21.69 -28.56 -18.47
CA LYS A 152 23.08 -28.81 -18.07
C LYS A 152 23.22 -29.73 -16.85
N GLU A 153 22.14 -30.09 -16.17
CA GLU A 153 22.18 -30.91 -14.95
C GLU A 153 22.33 -32.41 -15.25
N SER A 154 23.27 -33.09 -14.59
CA SER A 154 23.34 -34.56 -14.58
C SER A 154 22.44 -35.12 -13.47
N MET A 155 21.74 -36.24 -13.72
CA MET A 155 20.80 -36.82 -12.74
C MET A 155 21.46 -37.36 -11.45
N VAL A 156 22.79 -37.34 -11.35
CA VAL A 156 23.55 -38.11 -10.34
C VAL A 156 23.99 -37.26 -9.14
N ASP A 157 23.99 -35.93 -9.22
CA ASP A 157 24.70 -35.10 -8.23
C ASP A 157 23.81 -34.01 -7.60
N ALA A 158 22.93 -34.43 -6.69
CA ALA A 158 22.25 -33.49 -5.78
C ALA A 158 23.25 -32.81 -4.82
N ASP A 159 24.38 -33.47 -4.49
CA ASP A 159 25.42 -32.96 -3.59
C ASP A 159 26.32 -31.91 -4.28
N ALA A 160 26.57 -32.01 -5.59
CA ALA A 160 27.35 -31.01 -6.33
C ALA A 160 26.67 -29.63 -6.42
N ARG A 161 25.33 -29.58 -6.30
CA ARG A 161 24.58 -28.32 -6.19
C ARG A 161 24.99 -27.56 -4.92
N GLN A 162 25.28 -28.26 -3.82
CA GLN A 162 25.67 -27.65 -2.55
C GLN A 162 27.08 -27.04 -2.64
N ASP A 163 28.02 -27.71 -3.33
CA ASP A 163 29.39 -27.23 -3.57
C ASP A 163 29.47 -26.03 -4.54
N ILE A 164 28.66 -26.03 -5.60
CA ILE A 164 28.56 -24.88 -6.53
C ILE A 164 27.91 -23.69 -5.82
N ARG A 165 26.89 -23.93 -4.98
CA ARG A 165 26.25 -22.92 -4.14
C ARG A 165 27.23 -22.33 -3.12
N GLU A 166 28.06 -23.15 -2.47
CA GLU A 166 29.10 -22.64 -1.55
C GLU A 166 30.17 -21.80 -2.26
N LYS A 167 30.52 -22.14 -3.51
CA LYS A 167 31.46 -21.35 -4.32
C LYS A 167 30.88 -20.00 -4.74
N LEU A 168 29.66 -19.96 -5.26
CA LEU A 168 28.97 -18.72 -5.64
C LEU A 168 28.67 -17.83 -4.41
N ARG A 169 28.34 -18.43 -3.27
CA ARG A 169 28.14 -17.71 -2.00
C ARG A 169 29.44 -17.05 -1.54
N LYS A 170 30.60 -17.71 -1.68
CA LYS A 170 31.91 -17.10 -1.39
C LYS A 170 32.21 -15.92 -2.33
N GLU A 171 31.90 -16.01 -3.62
CA GLU A 171 32.12 -14.92 -4.58
C GLU A 171 31.22 -13.69 -4.35
N ILE A 172 29.96 -13.88 -3.94
CA ILE A 172 29.02 -12.78 -3.62
C ILE A 172 29.37 -12.12 -2.27
N THR A 173 29.85 -12.92 -1.31
CA THR A 173 30.28 -12.39 0.00
C THR A 173 31.59 -11.59 -0.13
N GLU A 174 32.47 -11.93 -1.07
CA GLU A 174 33.71 -11.21 -1.36
C GLU A 174 33.53 -9.93 -2.18
N THR A 175 32.41 -9.77 -2.89
CA THR A 175 32.10 -8.59 -3.73
C THR A 175 31.14 -7.59 -3.09
N SER A 176 30.74 -7.81 -1.84
CA SER A 176 29.92 -6.86 -1.08
C SER A 176 30.76 -5.75 -0.45
N PRO A 177 30.57 -4.46 -0.81
CA PRO A 177 31.31 -3.38 -0.16
C PRO A 177 30.89 -3.26 1.31
N LYS A 178 31.89 -3.32 2.20
CA LYS A 178 31.72 -3.08 3.64
C LYS A 178 31.17 -1.65 3.87
N PRO A 179 30.24 -1.46 4.82
CA PRO A 179 29.81 -0.13 5.21
C PRO A 179 30.97 0.61 5.87
N LEU A 180 31.33 1.77 5.31
CA LEU A 180 32.25 2.71 5.93
C LEU A 180 31.54 3.42 7.08
N LEU A 181 31.85 3.00 8.31
CA LEU A 181 31.66 3.76 9.53
C LEU A 181 32.96 4.54 9.80
N MET A 182 32.87 5.88 9.84
CA MET A 182 33.54 6.80 10.78
C MET A 182 32.94 8.19 10.50
N ALA A 183 32.00 8.59 11.35
CA ALA A 183 32.18 9.61 12.42
C ALA A 183 31.95 11.04 11.88
N GLU A 184 30.82 11.67 12.19
CA GLU A 184 30.64 12.40 13.44
C GLU A 184 31.86 13.25 13.82
N GLN A 185 32.14 14.30 13.05
CA GLN A 185 32.92 15.45 13.56
C GLN A 185 32.82 16.75 12.73
N GLN A 186 31.76 16.95 11.95
CA GLN A 186 31.51 18.21 11.22
C GLN A 186 30.06 18.71 11.28
N ALA A 187 29.36 18.40 12.37
CA ALA A 187 27.98 18.83 12.63
C ALA A 187 27.88 19.85 13.79
N ARG A 188 28.89 20.73 13.94
CA ARG A 188 28.92 21.76 14.98
C ARG A 188 29.51 23.08 14.48
N GLU A 189 28.92 23.71 13.45
CA GLU A 189 29.16 25.15 13.19
C GLU A 189 28.19 25.82 12.19
N ALA A 190 26.88 25.54 12.25
CA ALA A 190 25.90 26.27 11.43
C ALA A 190 24.52 26.45 12.11
N VAL A 191 24.52 26.84 13.40
CA VAL A 191 23.28 27.13 14.18
C VAL A 191 23.23 28.60 14.63
N ARG A 192 23.58 29.55 13.74
CA ARG A 192 23.36 30.97 14.01
C ARG A 192 22.87 31.68 12.76
N LEU A 193 21.54 31.78 12.66
CA LEU A 193 20.74 32.84 12.01
C LEU A 193 19.53 32.27 11.28
N VAL A 194 18.45 31.94 12.01
CA VAL A 194 17.07 32.16 11.53
C VAL A 194 16.18 32.39 12.75
N GLN A 195 16.12 33.63 13.20
CA GLN A 195 14.99 34.18 13.95
C GLN A 195 14.43 35.28 13.08
N LEU A 196 13.22 35.09 12.53
CA LEU A 196 12.20 36.11 12.34
C LEU A 196 11.04 35.56 11.48
N VAL A 197 9.86 36.06 11.85
CA VAL A 197 8.55 35.91 11.20
C VAL A 197 7.75 34.67 11.58
N ARG A 198 6.80 34.86 12.51
CA ARG A 198 5.36 34.74 12.21
C ARG A 198 4.51 35.29 13.35
N GLU A 199 3.87 36.43 13.08
CA GLU A 199 2.69 36.90 13.79
C GLU A 199 1.45 36.65 12.92
N SER A 200 0.37 36.29 13.61
CA SER A 200 -1.05 36.50 13.30
C SER A 200 -1.74 35.67 12.20
N ALA A 201 -2.72 34.87 12.66
CA ALA A 201 -3.99 34.66 11.96
C ALA A 201 -5.12 34.57 13.00
N LYS A 202 -6.27 35.18 12.68
CA LYS A 202 -7.46 35.35 13.55
C LYS A 202 -8.35 34.08 13.54
N PRO A 203 -9.11 33.80 14.62
CA PRO A 203 -10.14 32.75 14.61
C PRO A 203 -11.55 33.34 14.43
N ASP A 204 -12.23 32.99 13.35
CA ASP A 204 -13.69 33.05 13.25
C ASP A 204 -14.17 31.70 12.66
N ASN A 205 -14.18 30.66 13.50
CA ASN A 205 -14.72 29.35 13.15
C ASN A 205 -15.82 29.00 14.18
N PRO A 206 -17.07 28.69 13.76
CA PRO A 206 -18.20 28.48 14.67
C PRO A 206 -17.98 27.33 15.67
N ILE A 207 -17.20 26.31 15.28
CA ILE A 207 -16.82 25.16 16.12
C ILE A 207 -15.98 25.60 17.32
N VAL A 208 -15.08 26.58 17.14
CA VAL A 208 -14.24 27.11 18.23
C VAL A 208 -15.09 27.85 19.26
N SER A 209 -16.16 28.54 18.84
CA SER A 209 -17.08 29.21 19.76
C SER A 209 -17.91 28.22 20.59
N ILE A 210 -18.34 27.12 19.99
CA ILE A 210 -19.11 26.05 20.64
C ILE A 210 -18.22 25.28 21.62
N LEU A 211 -17.02 24.89 21.20
CA LEU A 211 -16.05 24.19 22.05
C LEU A 211 -15.59 25.05 23.23
N LYS A 212 -15.37 26.37 23.02
CA LYS A 212 -15.09 27.30 24.12
C LYS A 212 -16.28 27.47 25.06
N SER A 213 -17.51 27.41 24.56
CA SER A 213 -18.73 27.54 25.39
C SER A 213 -19.02 26.31 26.27
N ARG A 214 -18.65 25.10 25.82
CA ARG A 214 -18.89 23.85 26.56
C ARG A 214 -17.67 23.32 27.34
N PHE A 215 -16.45 23.53 26.84
CA PHE A 215 -15.24 22.85 27.33
C PHE A 215 -14.07 23.82 27.63
N GLY A 216 -14.35 25.09 27.89
CA GLY A 216 -13.35 26.16 28.03
C GLY A 216 -12.14 25.84 28.92
N ASP A 217 -12.30 25.09 30.00
CA ASP A 217 -11.21 24.71 30.93
C ASP A 217 -10.38 23.48 30.51
N GLN A 218 -10.81 22.78 29.45
CA GLN A 218 -10.24 21.51 28.98
C GLN A 218 -9.41 21.63 27.70
N LEU A 219 -9.51 22.78 27.01
CA LEU A 219 -8.76 23.08 25.79
C LEU A 219 -7.45 23.82 26.16
N GLN A 220 -6.31 23.28 25.74
CA GLN A 220 -5.00 23.88 26.05
C GLN A 220 -4.57 24.91 25.00
N ASP A 221 -4.77 24.61 23.72
CA ASP A 221 -4.35 25.49 22.62
C ASP A 221 -5.21 25.27 21.37
N ILE A 222 -5.43 26.31 20.57
CA ILE A 222 -6.20 26.28 19.33
C ILE A 222 -5.37 26.97 18.24
N ASN A 223 -4.86 26.18 17.31
CA ASN A 223 -4.05 26.65 16.20
C ASN A 223 -4.75 26.30 14.87
N ASP A 224 -4.95 27.30 14.02
CA ASP A 224 -5.33 27.09 12.63
C ASP A 224 -4.10 27.31 11.77
N PHE A 225 -3.62 26.24 11.13
CA PHE A 225 -2.54 26.31 10.17
C PHE A 225 -3.06 25.90 8.80
N ARG A 226 -3.21 26.90 7.91
CA ARG A 226 -3.58 26.72 6.50
C ARG A 226 -4.93 25.99 6.30
N GLY A 227 -5.91 26.29 7.15
CA GLY A 227 -7.27 25.76 7.07
C GLY A 227 -7.45 24.45 7.85
N ASP A 228 -6.41 23.96 8.53
CA ASP A 228 -6.51 22.82 9.42
C ASP A 228 -6.61 23.28 10.88
N LEU A 229 -7.83 23.23 11.42
CA LEU A 229 -8.09 23.53 12.82
C LEU A 229 -7.54 22.42 13.72
N THR A 230 -6.53 22.76 14.52
CA THR A 230 -5.89 21.88 15.51
C THR A 230 -6.22 22.35 16.91
N ILE A 231 -6.72 21.43 17.73
CA ILE A 231 -7.08 21.69 19.12
C ILE A 231 -6.31 20.73 20.03
N SER A 232 -5.56 21.29 20.97
CA SER A 232 -4.85 20.53 22.00
C SER A 232 -5.76 20.33 23.23
N VAL A 233 -5.83 19.09 23.71
CA VAL A 233 -6.78 18.59 24.69
C VAL A 233 -6.06 17.77 25.77
N LYS A 234 -6.59 17.78 27.00
CA LYS A 234 -6.09 16.93 28.08
C LYS A 234 -6.40 15.44 27.82
N PRO A 235 -5.44 14.51 28.02
CA PRO A 235 -5.62 13.08 27.74
C PRO A 235 -6.84 12.44 28.42
N ASP A 236 -7.09 12.75 29.70
CA ASP A 236 -8.16 12.14 30.51
C ASP A 236 -9.59 12.46 30.02
N LYS A 237 -9.74 13.45 29.12
CA LYS A 237 -11.06 13.95 28.68
C LYS A 237 -11.35 13.68 27.22
N ILE A 238 -10.47 12.94 26.53
CA ILE A 238 -10.59 12.76 25.09
C ILE A 238 -11.84 11.98 24.69
N LYS A 239 -12.20 10.95 25.45
CA LYS A 239 -13.40 10.13 25.20
C LYS A 239 -14.68 10.94 25.36
N GLU A 240 -14.76 11.77 26.41
CA GLU A 240 -15.92 12.65 26.67
C GLU A 240 -16.08 13.67 25.54
N ILE A 241 -14.98 14.28 25.09
CA ILE A 241 -14.98 15.28 24.01
C ILE A 241 -15.36 14.64 22.67
N CYS A 242 -14.82 13.47 22.35
CA CYS A 242 -15.16 12.76 21.12
C CYS A 242 -16.62 12.31 21.08
N SER A 243 -17.18 11.85 22.20
CA SER A 243 -18.62 11.51 22.28
C SER A 243 -19.48 12.75 22.09
N ALA A 244 -19.17 13.85 22.80
CA ALA A 244 -19.93 15.09 22.70
C ALA A 244 -19.91 15.66 21.28
N LEU A 245 -18.75 15.61 20.60
CA LEU A 245 -18.59 16.08 19.23
C LEU A 245 -19.34 15.25 18.18
N LYS A 246 -19.53 13.95 18.45
CA LYS A 246 -20.31 13.02 17.60
C LYS A 246 -21.81 13.26 17.79
N ASP A 247 -22.26 13.36 19.04
CA ASP A 247 -23.68 13.46 19.40
C ASP A 247 -24.28 14.86 19.12
N ASP A 248 -23.43 15.90 19.06
CA ASP A 248 -23.88 17.27 18.81
C ASP A 248 -24.34 17.47 17.35
N SER A 249 -25.61 17.85 17.17
CA SER A 249 -26.24 18.07 15.85
C SER A 249 -25.55 19.14 14.99
N SER A 250 -24.82 20.07 15.61
CA SER A 250 -24.11 21.14 14.92
C SER A 250 -22.70 20.76 14.47
N THR A 251 -22.06 19.76 15.08
CA THR A 251 -20.69 19.34 14.74
C THR A 251 -20.66 18.00 14.04
N LYS A 252 -21.53 17.07 14.45
CA LYS A 252 -21.80 15.76 13.84
C LYS A 252 -20.57 15.14 13.17
N LEU A 253 -19.49 15.01 13.95
CA LEU A 253 -18.21 14.48 13.48
C LEU A 253 -18.32 12.95 13.42
N ASP A 254 -19.00 12.44 12.39
CA ASP A 254 -19.34 11.02 12.30
C ASP A 254 -18.16 10.13 11.85
N LEU A 255 -17.21 10.68 11.09
CA LEU A 255 -16.13 9.94 10.46
C LEU A 255 -14.80 10.16 11.18
N LEU A 256 -14.22 9.10 11.75
CA LEU A 256 -12.84 9.10 12.23
C LEU A 256 -11.90 8.73 11.07
N SER A 257 -11.13 9.69 10.57
CA SER A 257 -10.24 9.49 9.42
C SER A 257 -8.99 8.71 9.79
N SER A 258 -8.28 9.09 10.85
CA SER A 258 -7.09 8.38 11.36
C SER A 258 -6.73 8.77 12.80
N ILE A 259 -5.98 7.89 13.48
CA ILE A 259 -5.29 8.18 14.74
C ILE A 259 -3.80 7.89 14.53
N THR A 260 -2.93 8.79 14.96
CA THR A 260 -1.49 8.61 14.82
C THR A 260 -0.71 9.18 16.00
N GLY A 261 0.43 8.58 16.31
CA GLY A 261 1.39 9.09 17.29
C GLY A 261 2.40 10.05 16.67
N LEU A 262 2.86 11.00 17.48
CA LEU A 262 3.99 11.87 17.21
C LEU A 262 5.00 11.79 18.35
N ASP A 263 6.27 11.65 18.01
CA ASP A 263 7.39 11.75 18.94
C ASP A 263 8.14 13.06 18.66
N TYR A 264 8.18 13.96 19.65
CA TYR A 264 8.84 15.27 19.57
C TYR A 264 10.27 15.25 20.11
N LEU A 265 10.86 14.08 20.38
CA LEU A 265 12.25 13.99 20.79
C LEU A 265 13.18 14.68 19.77
N GLY A 266 13.84 15.76 20.19
CA GLY A 266 14.77 16.53 19.37
C GLY A 266 14.16 17.66 18.53
N PHE A 267 12.87 17.98 18.70
CA PHE A 267 12.22 19.06 17.95
C PHE A 267 12.77 20.46 18.32
N PRO A 268 12.94 21.40 17.37
CA PRO A 268 13.61 22.69 17.62
C PRO A 268 12.86 23.67 18.54
N GLU A 269 11.54 23.54 18.68
CA GLU A 269 10.78 24.38 19.61
C GLU A 269 11.02 23.96 21.07
N LYS A 270 11.23 24.96 21.95
CA LYS A 270 11.50 24.88 23.40
C LYS A 270 11.05 23.56 24.04
N LYS A 271 12.02 22.83 24.63
CA LYS A 271 11.87 21.68 25.54
C LYS A 271 10.44 21.55 26.09
N ARG A 272 9.57 20.84 25.38
CA ARG A 272 8.28 20.39 25.91
C ARG A 272 8.56 19.32 26.95
N SER A 273 7.82 19.32 28.05
CA SER A 273 7.88 18.26 29.07
C SER A 273 7.24 16.96 28.62
N GLU A 274 6.32 17.04 27.65
CA GLU A 274 5.57 15.92 27.08
C GLU A 274 6.21 15.50 25.76
N ARG A 275 6.54 14.21 25.65
CA ARG A 275 7.32 13.66 24.53
C ARG A 275 6.41 13.16 23.40
N PHE A 276 5.29 12.52 23.75
CA PHE A 276 4.39 11.89 22.80
C PHE A 276 3.11 12.71 22.62
N ASN A 277 2.65 12.87 21.38
CA ASN A 277 1.29 13.36 21.12
C ASN A 277 0.50 12.31 20.34
N VAL A 278 -0.73 12.03 20.77
CA VAL A 278 -1.70 11.27 19.97
C VAL A 278 -2.58 12.26 19.22
N VAL A 279 -2.66 12.12 17.90
CA VAL A 279 -3.38 13.00 16.98
C VAL A 279 -4.58 12.25 16.41
N TYR A 280 -5.76 12.86 16.49
CA TYR A 280 -7.02 12.33 15.97
C TYR A 280 -7.52 13.25 14.86
N HIS A 281 -7.83 12.67 13.70
CA HIS A 281 -8.44 13.37 12.57
C HIS A 281 -9.91 13.00 12.47
N LEU A 282 -10.79 13.97 12.68
CA LEU A 282 -12.24 13.82 12.65
C LEU A 282 -12.83 14.61 11.48
N TYR A 283 -13.88 14.05 10.87
CA TYR A 283 -14.58 14.65 9.75
C TYR A 283 -16.11 14.50 9.89
N SER A 284 -16.84 15.55 9.51
CA SER A 284 -18.30 15.52 9.40
C SER A 284 -18.70 15.41 7.93
N ILE A 285 -19.44 14.38 7.57
CA ILE A 285 -19.92 14.18 6.19
C ILE A 285 -21.01 15.20 5.84
N ASP A 286 -21.95 15.44 6.76
CA ASP A 286 -23.09 16.33 6.52
C ASP A 286 -22.70 17.81 6.45
N HIS A 287 -21.81 18.24 7.36
CA HIS A 287 -21.41 19.65 7.46
C HIS A 287 -20.09 19.97 6.75
N GLY A 288 -19.35 18.95 6.33
CA GLY A 288 -18.07 19.10 5.62
C GLY A 288 -16.91 19.65 6.46
N HIS A 289 -17.05 19.68 7.79
CA HIS A 289 -16.03 20.23 8.69
C HIS A 289 -14.97 19.18 9.08
N ARG A 290 -13.69 19.60 9.09
CA ARG A 290 -12.55 18.81 9.57
C ARG A 290 -12.01 19.37 10.88
N LEU A 291 -11.67 18.46 11.80
CA LEU A 291 -11.09 18.82 13.08
C LEU A 291 -9.92 17.89 13.42
N ARG A 292 -8.81 18.47 13.88
CA ARG A 292 -7.69 17.73 14.43
C ARG A 292 -7.65 17.92 15.94
N LEU A 293 -7.69 16.83 16.69
CA LEU A 293 -7.49 16.84 18.15
C LEU A 293 -6.10 16.29 18.48
N LYS A 294 -5.44 16.87 19.48
CA LYS A 294 -4.16 16.42 19.98
C LYS A 294 -4.19 16.22 21.48
N ALA A 295 -3.75 15.05 21.95
CA ALA A 295 -3.49 14.80 23.36
C ALA A 295 -2.00 14.61 23.59
N ALA A 296 -1.43 15.41 24.49
CA ALA A 296 -0.03 15.34 24.85
C ALA A 296 0.19 14.43 26.05
N LEU A 297 1.19 13.55 25.97
CA LEU A 297 1.47 12.47 26.91
C LEU A 297 2.93 12.54 27.41
N PRO A 298 3.16 12.29 28.71
CA PRO A 298 4.50 12.22 29.28
C PRO A 298 5.22 10.91 28.92
N GLU A 299 6.55 10.92 29.00
CA GLU A 299 7.40 9.75 28.71
C GLU A 299 7.30 8.65 29.78
N SER A 300 7.09 9.01 31.04
CA SER A 300 7.09 8.06 32.16
C SER A 300 5.89 7.09 32.17
N ALA A 301 4.76 7.49 31.58
CA ALA A 301 3.55 6.69 31.47
C ALA A 301 2.65 7.23 30.32
N PRO A 302 2.91 6.85 29.06
CA PRO A 302 2.08 7.26 27.93
C PRO A 302 0.79 6.43 27.89
N GLU A 303 -0.16 6.78 28.77
CA GLU A 303 -1.46 6.13 28.89
C GLU A 303 -2.59 7.08 28.49
N ILE A 304 -3.58 6.58 27.74
CA ILE A 304 -4.78 7.33 27.34
C ILE A 304 -6.00 6.40 27.29
N ASP A 305 -7.21 6.94 27.49
CA ASP A 305 -8.43 6.16 27.38
C ASP A 305 -8.77 5.83 25.91
N SER A 306 -9.18 4.59 25.66
CA SER A 306 -9.61 4.13 24.34
C SER A 306 -10.92 4.79 23.88
N ILE A 307 -10.97 5.15 22.59
CA ILE A 307 -12.12 5.72 21.90
C ILE A 307 -12.84 4.65 21.06
N SER A 308 -12.41 3.38 21.12
CA SER A 308 -13.04 2.24 20.44
C SER A 308 -14.54 2.07 20.73
N SER A 309 -15.01 2.50 21.91
CA SER A 309 -16.45 2.50 22.24
C SER A 309 -17.26 3.60 21.55
N VAL A 310 -16.60 4.63 21.01
CA VAL A 310 -17.24 5.77 20.32
C VAL A 310 -17.16 5.61 18.81
N TYR A 311 -16.01 5.18 18.28
CA TYR A 311 -15.82 4.87 16.86
C TYR A 311 -15.23 3.47 16.73
N ASN A 312 -15.90 2.58 15.99
CA ASN A 312 -15.40 1.22 15.78
C ASN A 312 -14.04 1.20 15.04
N THR A 313 -13.80 2.15 14.14
CA THR A 313 -12.51 2.33 13.44
C THR A 313 -11.31 2.50 14.36
N ALA A 314 -11.51 3.05 15.57
CA ALA A 314 -10.41 3.33 16.48
C ALA A 314 -9.67 2.05 16.94
N ASN A 315 -10.30 0.88 16.86
CA ASN A 315 -9.70 -0.40 17.28
C ASN A 315 -8.34 -0.64 16.61
N TRP A 316 -8.27 -0.55 15.28
CA TRP A 316 -7.02 -0.82 14.56
C TRP A 316 -6.02 0.34 14.66
N TRP A 317 -6.47 1.60 14.63
CA TRP A 317 -5.57 2.74 14.73
C TRP A 317 -4.91 2.88 16.12
N GLU A 318 -5.63 2.54 17.19
CA GLU A 318 -5.07 2.50 18.55
C GLU A 318 -4.06 1.36 18.70
N ARG A 319 -4.34 0.18 18.13
CA ARG A 319 -3.37 -0.94 18.06
C ARG A 319 -2.11 -0.59 17.28
N GLU A 320 -2.23 0.12 16.16
CA GLU A 320 -1.08 0.59 15.40
C GLU A 320 -0.25 1.57 16.23
N THR A 321 -0.89 2.54 16.89
CA THR A 321 -0.20 3.52 17.73
C THR A 321 0.50 2.84 18.92
N PHE A 322 -0.11 1.81 19.49
CA PHE A 322 0.51 0.97 20.52
C PHE A 322 1.73 0.22 20.00
N ASP A 323 1.64 -0.47 18.86
CA ASP A 323 2.75 -1.25 18.30
C ASP A 323 3.94 -0.34 17.92
N MET A 324 3.64 0.81 17.30
CA MET A 324 4.65 1.70 16.72
C MET A 324 5.25 2.73 17.68
N PHE A 325 4.50 3.19 18.68
CA PHE A 325 4.93 4.22 19.64
C PHE A 325 4.92 3.74 21.09
N GLY A 326 4.29 2.62 21.42
CA GLY A 326 4.19 2.10 22.79
C GLY A 326 3.26 2.90 23.69
N VAL A 327 2.26 3.58 23.12
CA VAL A 327 1.20 4.26 23.87
C VAL A 327 0.16 3.23 24.30
N THR A 328 -0.14 3.15 25.60
CA THR A 328 -1.07 2.15 26.14
C THR A 328 -2.48 2.74 26.23
N PHE A 329 -3.46 2.05 25.62
CA PHE A 329 -4.86 2.48 25.62
C PHE A 329 -5.66 1.73 26.70
N ARG A 330 -6.20 2.45 27.69
CA ARG A 330 -7.04 1.86 28.75
C ARG A 330 -8.41 1.46 28.19
N ASN A 331 -8.93 0.31 28.63
CA ASN A 331 -10.24 -0.24 28.23
C ASN A 331 -10.35 -0.63 26.73
N HIS A 332 -9.23 -0.85 26.04
CA HIS A 332 -9.25 -1.32 24.65
C HIS A 332 -9.61 -2.83 24.58
N PRO A 333 -10.49 -3.26 23.64
CA PRO A 333 -10.97 -4.65 23.59
C PRO A 333 -9.88 -5.69 23.23
N ASN A 334 -8.90 -5.32 22.40
CA ASN A 334 -7.83 -6.24 21.98
C ASN A 334 -6.53 -5.47 21.68
N LEU A 335 -5.76 -5.16 22.72
CA LEU A 335 -4.51 -4.40 22.58
C LEU A 335 -3.33 -5.36 22.33
N ARG A 336 -3.10 -5.69 21.06
CA ARG A 336 -1.97 -6.52 20.60
C ARG A 336 -1.23 -5.87 19.43
N ARG A 337 0.04 -6.25 19.24
CA ARG A 337 0.82 -5.86 18.06
C ARG A 337 0.08 -6.24 16.78
N ILE A 338 0.22 -5.42 15.75
CA ILE A 338 -0.56 -5.58 14.50
C ILE A 338 0.35 -5.63 13.28
N LEU A 339 1.41 -4.83 13.24
CA LEU A 339 2.34 -4.77 12.11
C LEU A 339 3.65 -5.49 12.42
N CYS A 340 4.25 -5.24 13.59
CA CYS A 340 5.48 -5.90 14.02
C CYS A 340 5.22 -7.37 14.42
N HIS A 341 6.25 -8.20 14.29
CA HIS A 341 6.24 -9.56 14.82
C HIS A 341 6.41 -9.55 16.35
N GLU A 342 6.02 -10.63 17.04
CA GLU A 342 5.96 -10.66 18.50
C GLU A 342 7.32 -10.55 19.19
N GLU A 343 8.36 -11.17 18.61
CA GLU A 343 9.74 -11.09 19.13
C GLU A 343 10.41 -9.73 18.90
N PHE A 344 9.72 -8.75 18.27
CA PHE A 344 10.30 -7.45 17.96
C PHE A 344 10.60 -6.66 19.23
N GLN A 345 11.85 -6.23 19.37
CA GLN A 345 12.32 -5.48 20.54
C GLN A 345 12.19 -3.97 20.29
N GLY A 346 11.32 -3.31 21.07
CA GLY A 346 11.10 -1.88 21.02
C GLY A 346 9.92 -1.45 20.14
N HIS A 347 10.00 -0.20 19.65
CA HIS A 347 8.95 0.51 18.93
C HIS A 347 9.57 1.30 17.76
N ALA A 348 9.19 0.94 16.54
CA ALA A 348 9.91 1.35 15.34
C ALA A 348 9.83 2.85 15.01
N LEU A 349 8.66 3.48 15.26
CA LEU A 349 8.43 4.89 14.89
C LEU A 349 8.92 5.87 15.97
N ARG A 350 9.43 5.39 17.11
CA ARG A 350 10.13 6.25 18.08
C ARG A 350 11.42 6.78 17.47
N LYS A 351 11.77 8.03 17.81
CA LYS A 351 13.00 8.67 17.30
C LYS A 351 14.28 8.03 17.84
N ASP A 352 14.19 7.31 18.95
CA ASP A 352 15.32 6.53 19.54
C ASP A 352 15.70 5.30 18.72
N HIS A 353 14.77 4.75 17.92
CA HIS A 353 15.02 3.54 17.17
C HIS A 353 15.68 3.87 15.83
N GLU A 354 16.85 3.26 15.59
CA GLU A 354 17.57 3.40 14.33
C GLU A 354 16.76 2.77 13.18
N PRO A 355 16.53 3.49 12.05
CA PRO A 355 15.70 2.99 10.96
C PRO A 355 16.10 1.62 10.39
N GLY A 356 17.39 1.27 10.43
CA GLY A 356 17.94 0.03 9.86
C GLY A 356 18.23 -1.07 10.89
N ALA A 357 17.92 -0.88 12.16
CA ALA A 357 18.22 -1.87 13.21
C ALA A 357 17.24 -3.05 13.14
N ARG A 358 17.60 -4.09 12.37
CA ARG A 358 16.79 -5.30 12.21
C ARG A 358 16.83 -6.20 13.45
N THR A 359 15.67 -6.75 13.82
CA THR A 359 15.54 -7.87 14.77
C THR A 359 15.08 -9.10 14.00
N PRO A 360 15.99 -9.95 13.51
CA PRO A 360 15.61 -11.16 12.79
C PRO A 360 14.92 -12.15 13.73
N LEU A 361 13.91 -12.85 13.23
CA LEU A 361 13.18 -13.88 13.98
C LEU A 361 14.09 -15.04 14.39
N SER A 362 13.77 -15.65 15.53
CA SER A 362 14.38 -16.91 15.96
C SER A 362 14.08 -18.04 14.96
N ARG A 363 15.01 -19.00 14.81
CA ARG A 363 14.82 -20.14 13.87
C ARG A 363 13.65 -21.04 14.24
N ASP A 364 13.23 -21.01 15.50
CA ASP A 364 12.13 -21.82 16.06
C ASP A 364 10.81 -21.02 16.17
N TYR A 365 10.74 -19.83 15.55
CA TYR A 365 9.55 -18.99 15.58
C TYR A 365 8.34 -19.73 14.98
N LYS A 366 7.38 -20.06 15.85
CA LYS A 366 6.05 -20.51 15.43
C LYS A 366 5.21 -19.30 15.10
N LEU A 367 4.47 -19.36 14.00
CA LEU A 367 3.50 -18.32 13.67
C LEU A 367 2.54 -18.15 14.86
N PRO A 368 2.27 -16.92 15.31
CA PRO A 368 1.78 -16.62 16.67
C PRO A 368 0.31 -16.98 16.94
N ILE A 369 -0.28 -17.91 16.18
CA ILE A 369 -1.67 -18.32 16.39
C ILE A 369 -1.77 -19.83 16.20
N GLU A 370 -1.27 -20.58 17.18
CA GLU A 370 -2.01 -21.72 17.72
C GLU A 370 -2.93 -21.07 18.78
N TYR A 371 -4.22 -20.89 18.51
CA TYR A 371 -5.14 -20.39 19.54
C TYR A 371 -5.10 -21.37 20.71
N GLU A 372 -4.42 -21.02 21.79
CA GLU A 372 -4.82 -21.49 23.11
C GLU A 372 -6.21 -20.90 23.36
N THR A 373 -7.23 -21.69 23.03
CA THR A 373 -8.46 -21.90 23.85
C THR A 373 -9.00 -20.72 24.68
N GLU A 374 -9.00 -19.48 24.20
CA GLU A 374 -9.71 -18.37 24.83
C GLU A 374 -10.44 -17.54 23.78
N TRP A 375 -11.35 -18.20 23.08
CA TRP A 375 -12.48 -17.49 22.50
C TRP A 375 -13.65 -17.72 23.42
N ARG A 376 -14.52 -16.71 23.59
CA ARG A 376 -15.71 -16.78 24.46
C ARG A 376 -16.26 -18.19 24.55
N ASP A 377 -16.08 -18.81 25.71
CA ASP A 377 -16.92 -19.93 26.14
C ASP A 377 -18.34 -19.37 26.25
N ASP A 378 -19.05 -19.30 25.13
CA ASP A 378 -20.49 -19.17 25.19
C ASP A 378 -21.00 -20.47 25.81
N GLU A 379 -21.53 -20.38 27.03
CA GLU A 379 -22.10 -21.46 27.85
C GLU A 379 -23.31 -22.20 27.19
N LYS A 380 -23.44 -22.17 25.86
CA LYS A 380 -24.54 -22.73 25.08
C LYS A 380 -24.11 -23.66 23.95
N HIS A 381 -23.00 -24.37 24.08
CA HIS A 381 -22.77 -25.53 23.22
C HIS A 381 -23.58 -26.74 23.74
N ASP A 382 -24.72 -26.95 23.07
CA ASP A 382 -25.47 -28.20 23.14
C ASP A 382 -24.52 -29.35 22.76
N ARG A 383 -24.43 -30.41 23.57
CA ARG A 383 -23.44 -31.50 23.39
C ARG A 383 -23.59 -32.28 22.08
N LEU A 384 -24.58 -31.94 21.27
CA LEU A 384 -24.88 -32.48 19.94
C LEU A 384 -24.33 -31.62 18.78
N SER A 385 -23.92 -30.36 19.01
CA SER A 385 -23.21 -29.55 18.00
C SER A 385 -21.73 -29.95 18.00
N GLY A 386 -21.18 -30.35 16.85
CA GLY A 386 -19.78 -30.75 16.73
C GLY A 386 -18.78 -29.66 17.15
N GLU A 387 -17.54 -30.05 17.44
CA GLU A 387 -16.48 -29.10 17.79
C GLU A 387 -16.20 -28.16 16.61
N PRO A 388 -16.17 -26.82 16.83
CA PRO A 388 -15.92 -25.87 15.77
C PRO A 388 -14.48 -26.02 15.24
N THR A 389 -14.33 -26.02 13.92
CA THR A 389 -13.02 -26.19 13.26
C THR A 389 -12.39 -24.82 12.99
N ILE A 390 -11.11 -24.67 13.32
CA ILE A 390 -10.35 -23.45 13.02
C ILE A 390 -9.56 -23.68 11.72
N ILE A 391 -9.76 -22.80 10.73
CA ILE A 391 -9.02 -22.83 9.46
C ILE A 391 -8.22 -21.53 9.30
N ASN A 392 -6.97 -21.69 8.90
CA ASN A 392 -6.09 -20.58 8.54
C ASN A 392 -6.05 -20.40 7.02
N ILE A 393 -6.49 -19.24 6.54
CA ILE A 393 -6.47 -18.84 5.14
C ILE A 393 -5.36 -17.79 4.97
N GLY A 394 -4.30 -18.16 4.27
CA GLY A 394 -3.10 -17.31 4.12
C GLY A 394 -2.00 -17.61 5.16
N PRO A 395 -0.93 -16.80 5.24
CA PRO A 395 -0.71 -15.53 4.52
C PRO A 395 -0.33 -15.65 3.05
N SER A 396 -0.08 -16.87 2.55
CA SER A 396 0.19 -17.13 1.13
C SER A 396 -0.94 -17.96 0.53
N HIS A 397 -1.88 -17.31 -0.14
CA HIS A 397 -2.97 -17.96 -0.87
C HIS A 397 -3.37 -17.07 -2.07
N PRO A 398 -3.74 -17.62 -3.25
CA PRO A 398 -4.12 -16.80 -4.40
C PRO A 398 -5.26 -15.82 -4.10
N ALA A 399 -6.29 -16.27 -3.38
CA ALA A 399 -7.43 -15.42 -3.02
C ALA A 399 -7.11 -14.27 -2.04
N THR A 400 -5.94 -14.30 -1.36
CA THR A 400 -5.57 -13.20 -0.45
C THR A 400 -4.92 -12.02 -1.16
N HIS A 401 -4.75 -12.10 -2.49
CA HIS A 401 -4.19 -11.05 -3.37
C HIS A 401 -2.94 -10.38 -2.80
N GLY A 402 -2.10 -11.19 -2.16
CA GLY A 402 -0.99 -10.73 -1.35
C GLY A 402 -0.99 -11.38 0.02
N THR A 403 -0.48 -10.65 1.00
CA THR A 403 0.04 -11.21 2.25
C THR A 403 -0.92 -10.95 3.42
N LEU A 404 -2.15 -11.45 3.32
CA LEU A 404 -3.16 -11.36 4.38
C LEU A 404 -3.39 -12.74 5.00
N ARG A 405 -3.45 -12.80 6.34
CA ARG A 405 -3.82 -14.03 7.04
C ARG A 405 -5.18 -13.84 7.72
N ILE A 406 -6.13 -14.71 7.39
CA ILE A 406 -7.46 -14.76 7.98
C ILE A 406 -7.55 -16.07 8.76
N VAL A 407 -7.80 -16.01 10.05
CA VAL A 407 -8.11 -17.19 10.86
C VAL A 407 -9.59 -17.20 11.13
N ALA A 408 -10.30 -18.19 10.59
CA ALA A 408 -11.75 -18.30 10.69
C ALA A 408 -12.13 -19.52 11.52
N ARG A 409 -13.06 -19.34 12.47
CA ARG A 409 -13.76 -20.43 13.15
C ARG A 409 -15.00 -20.79 12.37
N LEU A 410 -15.18 -22.08 12.14
CA LEU A 410 -16.26 -22.62 11.33
C LEU A 410 -17.14 -23.56 12.15
N ASP A 411 -18.44 -23.41 12.02
CA ASP A 411 -19.43 -24.43 12.33
C ASP A 411 -19.96 -25.00 11.00
N GLY A 412 -19.45 -26.17 10.63
CA GLY A 412 -19.62 -26.71 9.28
C GLY A 412 -19.00 -25.79 8.21
N GLU A 413 -19.83 -25.16 7.39
CA GLU A 413 -19.41 -24.21 6.35
C GLU A 413 -19.57 -22.73 6.76
N ARG A 414 -20.24 -22.46 7.88
CA ARG A 414 -20.54 -21.09 8.32
C ARG A 414 -19.46 -20.55 9.23
N ILE A 415 -19.04 -19.33 8.96
CA ILE A 415 -18.08 -18.60 9.79
C ILE A 415 -18.81 -18.09 11.03
N THR A 416 -18.41 -18.56 12.21
CA THR A 416 -18.96 -18.08 13.48
C THR A 416 -18.16 -16.91 14.04
N ASP A 417 -16.85 -16.92 13.83
CA ASP A 417 -15.92 -15.89 14.29
C ASP A 417 -14.70 -15.84 13.36
N SER A 418 -14.08 -14.68 13.24
CA SER A 418 -12.89 -14.53 12.41
C SER A 418 -11.97 -13.44 12.93
N ASP A 419 -10.69 -13.59 12.62
CA ASP A 419 -9.67 -12.61 12.95
C ASP A 419 -8.69 -12.46 11.79
N VAL A 420 -8.23 -11.22 11.58
CA VAL A 420 -7.37 -10.85 10.45
C VAL A 420 -6.05 -10.35 10.98
N GLU A 421 -4.97 -10.94 10.48
CA GLU A 421 -3.59 -10.57 10.78
C GLU A 421 -2.95 -9.94 9.54
N ILE A 422 -2.42 -8.73 9.74
CA ILE A 422 -1.75 -7.90 8.74
C ILE A 422 -0.25 -7.75 9.08
N GLY A 423 0.49 -6.91 8.35
CA GLY A 423 1.90 -6.60 8.63
C GLY A 423 2.92 -7.51 7.94
N TYR A 424 2.47 -8.44 7.10
CA TYR A 424 3.38 -9.30 6.33
C TYR A 424 4.08 -8.56 5.18
N LEU A 425 3.54 -7.42 4.74
CA LEU A 425 4.16 -6.50 3.76
C LEU A 425 4.41 -5.10 4.36
N HIS A 426 4.48 -5.00 5.69
CA HIS A 426 4.92 -3.74 6.28
C HIS A 426 6.28 -3.37 5.67
N ARG A 427 6.48 -2.12 5.25
CA ARG A 427 7.78 -1.59 4.73
C ARG A 427 8.22 -0.34 5.49
N CYS A 428 7.43 0.05 6.49
CA CYS A 428 7.61 1.23 7.32
C CYS A 428 7.88 2.46 6.46
N PHE A 429 6.98 2.68 5.50
CA PHE A 429 6.94 3.88 4.65
C PHE A 429 7.21 5.16 5.46
N GLU A 430 6.57 5.26 6.62
CA GLU A 430 6.55 6.48 7.42
C GLU A 430 7.92 6.77 8.07
N LYS A 431 8.64 5.76 8.55
CA LYS A 431 10.01 5.93 9.08
C LYS A 431 11.00 6.22 7.96
N MET A 432 10.85 5.54 6.82
CA MET A 432 11.72 5.75 5.67
C MET A 432 11.55 7.16 5.09
N ALA A 433 10.34 7.72 5.11
CA ALA A 433 10.08 9.09 4.70
C ALA A 433 10.89 10.11 5.53
N GLU A 434 11.06 9.89 6.84
CA GLU A 434 11.81 10.78 7.75
C GLU A 434 13.32 10.83 7.45
N THR A 435 13.86 9.80 6.79
CA THR A 435 15.30 9.73 6.46
C THR A 435 15.64 10.43 5.14
N HIS A 436 14.65 10.59 4.25
CA HIS A 436 14.82 11.11 2.89
C HIS A 436 14.38 12.56 2.77
N GLN A 437 14.86 13.23 1.72
CA GLN A 437 14.38 14.57 1.37
C GLN A 437 12.96 14.52 0.78
N TRP A 438 12.22 15.63 0.81
CA TRP A 438 10.83 15.73 0.32
C TRP A 438 10.55 15.09 -1.05
N ASN A 439 11.42 15.33 -2.05
CA ASN A 439 11.28 14.71 -3.38
C ASN A 439 11.74 13.24 -3.40
N GLY A 440 12.66 12.86 -2.50
CA GLY A 440 13.09 11.47 -2.32
C GLY A 440 12.04 10.56 -1.67
N VAL A 441 10.98 11.14 -1.08
CA VAL A 441 9.83 10.40 -0.52
C VAL A 441 8.86 9.94 -1.61
N ILE A 442 8.80 10.62 -2.77
CA ILE A 442 7.82 10.33 -3.84
C ILE A 442 7.88 8.88 -4.35
N PRO A 443 9.05 8.26 -4.58
CA PRO A 443 9.10 6.85 -4.95
C PRO A 443 8.49 5.92 -3.88
N TYR A 444 8.49 6.31 -2.60
CA TYR A 444 7.85 5.51 -1.57
C TYR A 444 6.32 5.56 -1.68
N THR A 445 5.74 6.70 -2.10
CA THR A 445 4.28 6.86 -2.26
C THR A 445 3.72 6.08 -3.45
N ASP A 446 4.50 5.94 -4.54
CA ASP A 446 4.17 5.09 -5.69
C ASP A 446 3.86 3.64 -5.31
N ARG A 447 4.49 3.15 -4.23
CA ARG A 447 4.48 1.73 -3.84
C ARG A 447 3.48 1.40 -2.75
N LEU A 448 2.75 2.39 -2.22
CA LEU A 448 1.63 2.17 -1.31
C LEU A 448 0.52 1.44 -2.07
N ASN A 449 -0.25 2.18 -2.88
CA ASN A 449 -1.08 1.57 -3.91
C ASN A 449 -0.32 1.50 -5.24
N TYR A 450 0.27 0.33 -5.52
CA TYR A 450 1.03 0.09 -6.74
C TYR A 450 0.17 -0.09 -8.00
N MET A 451 -1.16 -0.16 -7.86
CA MET A 451 -2.10 -0.16 -8.98
C MET A 451 -2.42 1.26 -9.43
N SER A 452 -2.53 2.21 -8.50
CA SER A 452 -2.77 3.63 -8.78
C SER A 452 -1.63 4.52 -8.28
N SER A 453 -0.40 4.20 -8.69
CA SER A 453 0.82 4.88 -8.24
C SER A 453 0.78 6.40 -8.46
N PHE A 454 0.25 6.83 -9.61
CA PHE A 454 0.12 8.25 -9.94
C PHE A 454 -0.78 9.03 -8.97
N LEU A 455 -1.92 8.47 -8.56
CA LEU A 455 -2.85 9.11 -7.62
C LEU A 455 -2.20 9.32 -6.25
N ASN A 456 -1.39 8.37 -5.77
CA ASN A 456 -0.69 8.51 -4.50
C ASN A 456 0.32 9.65 -4.53
N ASN A 457 1.06 9.76 -5.63
CA ASN A 457 2.01 10.85 -5.79
C ASN A 457 1.32 12.21 -5.86
N VAL A 458 0.17 12.31 -6.54
CA VAL A 458 -0.64 13.53 -6.54
C VAL A 458 -1.10 13.85 -5.12
N GLY A 459 -1.58 12.86 -4.37
CA GLY A 459 -1.98 13.03 -2.97
C GLY A 459 -0.86 13.60 -2.11
N TYR A 460 0.33 13.00 -2.15
CA TYR A 460 1.48 13.48 -1.37
C TYR A 460 1.97 14.86 -1.83
N ALA A 461 2.16 15.05 -3.14
CA ALA A 461 2.62 16.33 -3.68
C ALA A 461 1.65 17.47 -3.35
N HIS A 462 0.33 17.22 -3.41
CA HIS A 462 -0.70 18.19 -3.05
C HIS A 462 -0.59 18.64 -1.58
N VAL A 463 -0.32 17.72 -0.65
CA VAL A 463 -0.15 18.06 0.77
C VAL A 463 1.12 18.89 0.99
N VAL A 464 2.22 18.55 0.32
CA VAL A 464 3.48 19.31 0.40
C VAL A 464 3.32 20.70 -0.23
N GLU A 465 2.59 20.81 -1.34
CA GLU A 465 2.22 22.08 -1.97
C GLU A 465 1.35 22.93 -1.03
N LYS A 466 0.37 22.32 -0.35
CA LYS A 466 -0.42 22.94 0.72
C LYS A 466 0.44 23.32 1.93
N LEU A 467 1.57 22.67 2.19
CA LEU A 467 2.53 23.04 3.24
C LEU A 467 3.47 24.18 2.82
N LEU A 468 3.79 24.31 1.53
CA LEU A 468 4.64 25.38 0.98
C LEU A 468 3.85 26.66 0.69
N GLY A 469 2.62 26.54 0.19
CA GLY A 469 1.66 27.64 0.05
C GLY A 469 1.63 28.16 -1.37
N ILE A 470 1.97 27.28 -2.29
CA ILE A 470 2.09 27.50 -3.72
C ILE A 470 0.86 26.95 -4.41
N LYS A 471 0.44 27.66 -5.46
CA LYS A 471 -0.56 27.16 -6.41
C LYS A 471 0.17 26.69 -7.65
N VAL A 472 -0.22 25.52 -8.13
CA VAL A 472 0.36 24.88 -9.31
C VAL A 472 -0.28 25.47 -10.59
N PRO A 473 0.42 25.53 -11.73
CA PRO A 473 -0.18 26.00 -12.98
C PRO A 473 -1.38 25.14 -13.41
N LYS A 474 -2.42 25.77 -13.98
CA LYS A 474 -3.63 25.08 -14.46
C LYS A 474 -3.34 23.92 -15.43
N ARG A 475 -2.34 24.06 -16.29
CA ARG A 475 -1.92 22.99 -17.21
C ARG A 475 -1.52 21.72 -16.45
N VAL A 476 -0.74 21.86 -15.39
CA VAL A 476 -0.31 20.72 -14.57
C VAL A 476 -1.50 20.08 -13.86
N GLU A 477 -2.43 20.90 -13.35
CA GLU A 477 -3.65 20.39 -12.72
C GLU A 477 -4.46 19.52 -13.69
N TYR A 478 -4.65 19.98 -14.93
CA TYR A 478 -5.35 19.20 -15.96
C TYR A 478 -4.61 17.91 -16.33
N ILE A 479 -3.27 17.96 -16.46
CA ILE A 479 -2.47 16.75 -16.72
C ILE A 479 -2.58 15.76 -15.55
N ARG A 480 -2.57 16.25 -14.30
CA ARG A 480 -2.77 15.43 -13.11
C ARG A 480 -4.17 14.79 -13.10
N VAL A 481 -5.21 15.50 -13.53
CA VAL A 481 -6.56 14.94 -13.67
C VAL A 481 -6.59 13.85 -14.74
N ILE A 482 -6.04 14.09 -15.94
CA ILE A 482 -6.01 13.10 -17.03
C ILE A 482 -5.31 11.81 -16.60
N LEU A 483 -4.07 11.92 -16.10
CA LEU A 483 -3.30 10.75 -15.67
C LEU A 483 -3.86 10.10 -14.40
N GLY A 484 -4.49 10.90 -13.52
CA GLY A 484 -5.17 10.42 -12.32
C GLY A 484 -6.40 9.59 -12.64
N GLU A 485 -7.25 10.03 -13.56
CA GLU A 485 -8.44 9.30 -13.99
C GLU A 485 -8.08 8.06 -14.83
N LEU A 486 -7.01 8.09 -15.63
CA LEU A 486 -6.46 6.88 -16.28
C LEU A 486 -5.99 5.85 -15.24
N SER A 487 -5.32 6.30 -14.19
CA SER A 487 -4.88 5.43 -13.09
C SER A 487 -6.07 4.89 -12.28
N ARG A 488 -7.16 5.64 -12.16
CA ARG A 488 -8.42 5.19 -11.53
C ARG A 488 -9.09 4.08 -12.34
N ILE A 489 -9.18 4.25 -13.67
CA ILE A 489 -9.72 3.21 -14.56
C ILE A 489 -8.92 1.91 -14.42
N MET A 490 -7.59 2.00 -14.43
CA MET A 490 -6.71 0.85 -14.25
C MET A 490 -6.92 0.14 -12.90
N ASP A 491 -7.04 0.88 -11.81
CA ASP A 491 -7.28 0.31 -10.47
C ASP A 491 -8.62 -0.44 -10.39
N HIS A 492 -9.69 0.15 -10.94
CA HIS A 492 -11.00 -0.51 -11.01
C HIS A 492 -10.99 -1.75 -11.90
N MET A 493 -10.30 -1.72 -13.05
CA MET A 493 -10.17 -2.87 -13.93
C MET A 493 -9.50 -4.04 -13.22
N VAL A 494 -8.43 -3.79 -12.46
CA VAL A 494 -7.76 -4.85 -11.71
C VAL A 494 -8.61 -5.35 -10.57
N CYS A 495 -9.23 -4.47 -9.77
CA CYS A 495 -10.14 -4.88 -8.70
C CYS A 495 -11.27 -5.80 -9.20
N ILE A 496 -11.89 -5.43 -10.33
CA ILE A 496 -12.96 -6.22 -10.93
C ILE A 496 -12.42 -7.52 -11.52
N GLY A 497 -11.30 -7.46 -12.25
CA GLY A 497 -10.66 -8.61 -12.86
C GLY A 497 -10.25 -9.66 -11.83
N THR A 498 -9.60 -9.27 -10.75
CA THR A 498 -9.16 -10.18 -9.67
C THR A 498 -10.32 -10.76 -8.90
N ASN A 499 -11.31 -9.93 -8.51
CA ASN A 499 -12.51 -10.41 -7.83
C ASN A 499 -13.27 -11.46 -8.66
N LEU A 500 -13.36 -11.26 -9.98
CA LEU A 500 -14.00 -12.23 -10.86
C LEU A 500 -13.20 -13.54 -10.95
N VAL A 501 -11.86 -13.49 -10.94
CA VAL A 501 -11.01 -14.69 -10.88
C VAL A 501 -11.25 -15.48 -9.60
N ASP A 502 -11.38 -14.82 -8.45
CA ASP A 502 -11.62 -15.49 -7.17
C ASP A 502 -12.97 -16.23 -7.14
N ILE A 503 -13.98 -15.66 -7.80
CA ILE A 503 -15.30 -16.27 -7.95
C ILE A 503 -15.27 -17.41 -9.01
N GLY A 504 -14.22 -17.46 -9.84
CA GLY A 504 -13.94 -18.52 -10.81
C GLY A 504 -14.07 -18.10 -12.29
N ALA A 505 -14.31 -16.82 -12.58
CA ALA A 505 -14.51 -16.29 -13.93
C ALA A 505 -13.19 -15.79 -14.55
N LEU A 506 -12.36 -16.72 -15.01
CA LEU A 506 -11.01 -16.45 -15.54
C LEU A 506 -10.99 -15.57 -16.80
N THR A 507 -11.96 -15.69 -17.70
CA THR A 507 -11.94 -14.96 -18.98
C THR A 507 -11.99 -13.44 -18.82
N ASN A 508 -12.70 -12.96 -17.81
CA ASN A 508 -12.82 -11.53 -17.54
C ASN A 508 -11.47 -10.89 -17.20
N PHE A 509 -10.57 -11.65 -16.56
CA PHE A 509 -9.25 -11.19 -16.17
C PHE A 509 -8.46 -10.68 -17.40
N TRP A 510 -8.41 -11.48 -18.46
CA TRP A 510 -7.68 -11.13 -19.67
C TRP A 510 -8.29 -9.90 -20.38
N TYR A 511 -9.62 -9.76 -20.35
CA TYR A 511 -10.31 -8.61 -20.94
C TYR A 511 -10.06 -7.31 -20.17
N THR A 512 -9.78 -7.40 -18.88
CA THR A 512 -9.40 -6.23 -18.05
C THR A 512 -7.92 -5.90 -18.10
N PHE A 513 -7.04 -6.87 -18.39
CA PHE A 513 -5.59 -6.65 -18.40
C PHE A 513 -5.09 -6.05 -19.72
N GLU A 514 -5.70 -6.38 -20.86
CA GLU A 514 -5.35 -5.76 -22.15
C GLU A 514 -5.48 -4.22 -22.15
N PRO A 515 -6.62 -3.61 -21.78
CA PRO A 515 -6.72 -2.15 -21.71
C PRO A 515 -5.79 -1.53 -20.65
N ARG A 516 -5.42 -2.27 -19.60
CA ARG A 516 -4.43 -1.84 -18.62
C ARG A 516 -3.04 -1.71 -19.25
N GLU A 517 -2.63 -2.63 -20.11
CA GLU A 517 -1.35 -2.52 -20.83
C GLU A 517 -1.36 -1.32 -21.79
N GLU A 518 -2.47 -1.06 -22.50
CA GLU A 518 -2.59 0.14 -23.35
C GLU A 518 -2.46 1.46 -22.54
N ILE A 519 -2.95 1.48 -21.30
CA ILE A 519 -2.78 2.62 -20.39
C ILE A 519 -1.32 2.71 -19.88
N TYR A 520 -0.66 1.59 -19.62
CA TYR A 520 0.76 1.60 -19.24
C TYR A 520 1.68 2.12 -20.33
N ASP A 521 1.39 1.84 -21.60
CA ASP A 521 2.14 2.45 -22.72
C ASP A 521 2.09 3.99 -22.66
N LEU A 522 0.95 4.58 -22.27
CA LEU A 522 0.80 6.02 -22.09
C LEU A 522 1.61 6.53 -20.88
N LEU A 523 1.64 5.78 -19.78
CA LEU A 523 2.43 6.12 -18.60
C LEU A 523 3.93 5.98 -18.85
N GLU A 524 4.35 4.98 -19.61
CA GLU A 524 5.73 4.78 -20.03
C GLU A 524 6.17 5.91 -20.97
N MET A 525 5.32 6.30 -21.91
CA MET A 525 5.61 7.41 -22.83
C MET A 525 5.87 8.73 -22.10
N THR A 526 5.20 8.97 -20.96
CA THR A 526 5.34 10.21 -20.18
C THR A 526 6.48 10.15 -19.17
N SER A 527 6.65 9.03 -18.47
CA SER A 527 7.56 8.91 -17.33
C SER A 527 8.82 8.10 -17.60
N GLY A 528 8.83 7.29 -18.67
CA GLY A 528 9.86 6.29 -18.96
C GLY A 528 9.77 5.02 -18.12
N GLN A 529 8.76 4.91 -17.24
CA GLN A 529 8.51 3.70 -16.44
C GLN A 529 7.05 3.26 -16.61
N ARG A 530 6.82 1.94 -16.62
CA ARG A 530 5.48 1.36 -16.81
C ARG A 530 4.58 1.57 -15.60
N MET A 531 4.98 1.06 -14.45
CA MET A 531 4.13 1.03 -13.24
C MET A 531 4.48 2.11 -12.21
N MET A 532 5.77 2.28 -11.89
CA MET A 532 6.25 3.18 -10.84
C MET A 532 6.58 4.57 -11.41
N VAL A 533 5.55 5.27 -11.87
CA VAL A 533 5.72 6.45 -12.74
C VAL A 533 6.58 7.55 -12.14
N SER A 534 6.52 7.83 -10.84
CA SER A 534 7.34 8.86 -10.18
C SER A 534 7.43 10.18 -10.98
N TYR A 535 6.37 10.53 -11.72
CA TYR A 535 6.35 11.62 -12.70
C TYR A 535 5.95 12.96 -12.06
N VAL A 536 5.09 12.89 -11.04
CA VAL A 536 4.72 14.04 -10.22
C VAL A 536 5.89 14.44 -9.33
N ARG A 537 6.11 15.75 -9.22
CA ARG A 537 7.08 16.36 -8.31
C ARG A 537 6.39 17.43 -7.48
N VAL A 538 6.97 17.76 -6.33
CA VAL A 538 6.47 18.88 -5.53
C VAL A 538 6.61 20.16 -6.36
N GLY A 539 5.50 20.86 -6.61
CA GLY A 539 5.48 22.08 -7.42
C GLY A 539 5.32 21.86 -8.93
N GLY A 540 4.99 20.64 -9.38
CA GLY A 540 4.67 20.40 -10.79
C GLY A 540 4.79 18.96 -11.26
N LEU A 541 5.32 18.80 -12.48
CA LEU A 541 5.67 17.53 -13.10
C LEU A 541 7.18 17.48 -13.39
N SER A 542 7.71 16.28 -13.62
CA SER A 542 9.13 16.09 -13.96
C SER A 542 9.48 16.61 -15.37
N ALA A 543 8.60 16.38 -16.34
CA ALA A 543 8.73 16.83 -17.73
C ALA A 543 7.34 17.20 -18.28
N ASP A 544 7.24 17.88 -19.42
CA ASP A 544 5.96 18.11 -20.10
C ASP A 544 5.50 16.86 -20.89
N LEU A 545 4.24 16.84 -21.31
CA LEU A 545 3.70 15.77 -22.14
C LEU A 545 4.40 15.70 -23.52
N PRO A 546 4.73 14.49 -24.01
CA PRO A 546 5.18 14.29 -25.38
C PRO A 546 4.15 14.76 -26.41
N LYS A 547 4.61 15.20 -27.59
CA LYS A 547 3.72 15.71 -28.65
C LYS A 547 2.70 14.67 -29.14
N ASP A 548 3.09 13.39 -29.19
CA ASP A 548 2.23 12.31 -29.69
C ASP A 548 1.29 11.74 -28.62
N PHE A 549 1.35 12.24 -27.37
CA PHE A 549 0.56 11.74 -26.25
C PHE A 549 -0.95 11.93 -26.47
N VAL A 550 -1.38 13.14 -26.87
CA VAL A 550 -2.81 13.46 -27.03
C VAL A 550 -3.47 12.61 -28.12
N PRO A 551 -2.90 12.46 -29.33
CA PRO A 551 -3.43 11.54 -30.34
C PRO A 551 -3.53 10.09 -29.85
N ARG A 552 -2.48 9.58 -29.19
CA ARG A 552 -2.47 8.19 -28.70
C ARG A 552 -3.48 7.97 -27.58
N CYS A 553 -3.60 8.93 -26.66
CA CYS A 553 -4.58 8.90 -25.58
C CYS A 553 -6.01 8.84 -26.15
N ARG A 554 -6.33 9.62 -27.20
CA ARG A 554 -7.64 9.55 -27.87
C ARG A 554 -7.91 8.20 -28.53
N GLU A 555 -6.90 7.55 -29.09
CA GLU A 555 -7.04 6.21 -29.66
C GLU A 555 -7.42 5.18 -28.59
N VAL A 556 -6.70 5.19 -27.46
CA VAL A 556 -6.97 4.30 -26.31
C VAL A 556 -8.36 4.57 -25.73
N LEU A 557 -8.74 5.84 -25.54
CA LEU A 557 -10.08 6.23 -25.09
C LEU A 557 -11.19 5.77 -26.04
N GLY A 558 -10.92 5.62 -27.33
CA GLY A 558 -11.87 5.06 -28.30
C GLY A 558 -12.12 3.56 -28.12
N ARG A 559 -11.16 2.82 -27.57
CA ARG A 559 -11.23 1.35 -27.37
C ARG A 559 -11.76 0.99 -25.98
N LEU A 560 -11.42 1.76 -24.95
CA LEU A 560 -11.80 1.50 -23.55
C LEU A 560 -13.31 1.23 -23.33
N PRO A 561 -14.26 1.97 -23.93
CA PRO A 561 -15.69 1.71 -23.76
C PRO A 561 -16.10 0.30 -24.18
N GLN A 562 -15.51 -0.22 -25.27
CA GLN A 562 -15.82 -1.56 -25.75
C GLN A 562 -15.40 -2.63 -24.75
N TYR A 563 -14.20 -2.52 -24.18
CA TYR A 563 -13.72 -3.45 -23.15
C TYR A 563 -14.59 -3.42 -21.90
N ILE A 564 -14.97 -2.22 -21.43
CA ILE A 564 -15.87 -2.06 -20.27
C ILE A 564 -17.24 -2.69 -20.57
N ASP A 565 -17.80 -2.45 -21.75
CA ASP A 565 -19.10 -2.99 -22.12
C ASP A 565 -19.09 -4.51 -22.29
N ASP A 566 -18.00 -5.09 -22.77
CA ASP A 566 -17.88 -6.54 -22.91
C ASP A 566 -17.78 -7.23 -21.54
N VAL A 567 -16.99 -6.69 -20.61
CA VAL A 567 -16.97 -7.14 -19.20
C VAL A 567 -18.34 -6.95 -18.54
N HIS A 568 -19.01 -5.83 -18.81
CA HIS A 568 -20.34 -5.54 -18.28
C HIS A 568 -21.38 -6.56 -18.78
N LYS A 569 -21.39 -6.89 -20.08
CA LYS A 569 -22.32 -7.85 -20.69
C LYS A 569 -22.14 -9.25 -20.13
N LEU A 570 -20.90 -9.69 -19.91
CA LEU A 570 -20.59 -11.02 -19.40
C LEU A 570 -21.05 -11.25 -17.95
N ASN A 571 -21.00 -10.22 -17.11
CA ASN A 571 -21.19 -10.38 -15.66
C ASN A 571 -22.53 -9.83 -15.15
N THR A 572 -22.97 -8.67 -15.63
CA THR A 572 -24.07 -7.92 -15.01
C THR A 572 -25.38 -8.69 -14.98
N ASN A 573 -25.69 -9.47 -16.02
CA ASN A 573 -26.90 -10.29 -16.11
C ASN A 573 -26.65 -11.78 -15.87
N ASN A 574 -25.42 -12.17 -15.52
CA ASN A 574 -25.09 -13.56 -15.25
C ASN A 574 -25.73 -14.01 -13.94
N ARG A 575 -26.53 -15.09 -14.01
CA ARG A 575 -27.21 -15.67 -12.85
C ARG A 575 -26.23 -16.14 -11.78
N ILE A 576 -25.11 -16.76 -12.16
CA ILE A 576 -24.11 -17.30 -11.23
C ILE A 576 -23.47 -16.14 -10.46
N PHE A 577 -23.09 -15.08 -11.15
CA PHE A 577 -22.50 -13.89 -10.53
C PHE A 577 -23.49 -13.22 -9.56
N LYS A 578 -24.75 -13.00 -9.99
CA LYS A 578 -25.78 -12.44 -9.11
C LYS A 578 -26.00 -13.28 -7.85
N GLN A 579 -26.01 -14.60 -7.96
CA GLN A 579 -26.15 -15.49 -6.81
C GLN A 579 -24.97 -15.44 -5.83
N ARG A 580 -23.76 -15.12 -6.31
CA ARG A 580 -22.53 -15.01 -5.50
C ARG A 580 -22.25 -13.59 -5.02
N ALA A 581 -22.93 -12.58 -5.56
CA ALA A 581 -22.67 -11.17 -5.26
C ALA A 581 -23.78 -10.49 -4.45
N ILE A 582 -25.04 -10.82 -4.72
CA ILE A 582 -26.18 -10.18 -4.05
C ILE A 582 -26.33 -10.76 -2.64
N GLY A 583 -26.40 -9.91 -1.63
CA GLY A 583 -26.56 -10.35 -0.24
C GLY A 583 -25.26 -10.77 0.46
N VAL A 584 -24.11 -10.60 -0.18
CA VAL A 584 -22.80 -10.95 0.41
C VAL A 584 -22.14 -9.72 1.00
N SER A 585 -21.78 -9.77 2.28
CA SER A 585 -21.08 -8.70 3.02
C SER A 585 -21.77 -7.33 2.89
N GLU A 586 -23.08 -7.32 3.12
CA GLU A 586 -23.90 -6.12 3.18
C GLU A 586 -23.49 -5.25 4.37
N ILE A 587 -23.42 -3.93 4.14
CA ILE A 587 -23.12 -2.96 5.18
C ILE A 587 -24.06 -1.77 5.06
N SER A 588 -24.63 -1.34 6.20
CA SER A 588 -25.47 -0.15 6.23
C SER A 588 -24.61 1.11 6.09
N GLY A 589 -25.15 2.18 5.49
CA GLY A 589 -24.43 3.45 5.38
C GLY A 589 -23.96 4.02 6.73
N ARG A 590 -24.73 3.81 7.81
CA ARG A 590 -24.34 4.26 9.16
C ARG A 590 -23.17 3.46 9.72
N ASP A 591 -23.21 2.14 9.58
CA ASP A 591 -22.11 1.29 10.02
C ASP A 591 -20.85 1.56 9.17
N ALA A 592 -21.00 1.77 7.86
CA ALA A 592 -19.89 2.10 6.98
C ALA A 592 -19.16 3.40 7.43
N ILE A 593 -19.91 4.43 7.84
CA ILE A 593 -19.32 5.68 8.36
C ILE A 593 -18.62 5.42 9.70
N ASP A 594 -19.24 4.65 10.60
CA ASP A 594 -18.66 4.35 11.92
C ASP A 594 -17.40 3.47 11.85
N TRP A 595 -17.28 2.64 10.81
CA TRP A 595 -16.08 1.89 10.45
C TRP A 595 -15.09 2.69 9.60
N GLY A 596 -15.39 3.93 9.22
CA GLY A 596 -14.44 4.82 8.56
C GLY A 596 -14.30 4.57 7.05
N PHE A 597 -15.29 3.91 6.43
CA PHE A 597 -15.28 3.59 5.00
C PHE A 597 -15.31 4.87 4.18
N THR A 598 -14.60 4.87 3.05
CA THR A 598 -14.59 5.97 2.09
C THR A 598 -14.53 5.40 0.67
N GLY A 599 -14.81 6.22 -0.36
CA GLY A 599 -14.70 5.80 -1.75
C GLY A 599 -15.83 4.89 -2.25
N PRO A 600 -15.55 4.00 -3.21
CA PRO A 600 -16.57 3.15 -3.85
C PRO A 600 -17.35 2.28 -2.85
N CYS A 601 -16.69 1.81 -1.77
CA CYS A 601 -17.34 0.99 -0.74
C CYS A 601 -18.37 1.78 0.07
N LEU A 602 -18.11 3.06 0.35
CA LEU A 602 -19.05 3.94 1.05
C LEU A 602 -20.22 4.34 0.14
N ARG A 603 -19.92 4.64 -1.14
CA ARG A 603 -20.93 4.97 -2.15
C ARG A 603 -21.87 3.80 -2.44
N ALA A 604 -21.36 2.58 -2.45
CA ALA A 604 -22.18 1.37 -2.59
C ALA A 604 -23.19 1.20 -1.43
N ALA A 605 -22.84 1.66 -0.22
CA ALA A 605 -23.71 1.62 0.96
C ALA A 605 -24.78 2.74 1.00
N GLY A 606 -24.91 3.55 -0.07
CA GLY A 606 -25.93 4.58 -0.21
C GLY A 606 -25.56 5.97 0.31
N VAL A 607 -24.28 6.21 0.64
CA VAL A 607 -23.82 7.52 1.11
C VAL A 607 -23.15 8.28 -0.03
N SER A 608 -23.71 9.44 -0.39
CA SER A 608 -23.20 10.33 -1.44
C SER A 608 -22.01 11.16 -0.95
N TYR A 609 -20.84 10.53 -0.82
CA TYR A 609 -19.59 11.21 -0.46
C TYR A 609 -18.50 10.91 -1.49
N ASP A 610 -17.98 11.97 -2.11
CA ASP A 610 -16.82 11.93 -2.99
C ASP A 610 -15.96 13.17 -2.72
N VAL A 611 -14.68 12.98 -2.44
CA VAL A 611 -13.77 14.09 -2.14
C VAL A 611 -13.67 15.06 -3.32
N ARG A 612 -13.78 14.58 -4.58
CA ARG A 612 -13.65 15.42 -5.78
C ARG A 612 -14.79 16.42 -5.95
N GLN A 613 -16.00 16.10 -5.46
CA GLN A 613 -17.14 17.03 -5.49
C GLN A 613 -17.29 17.82 -4.19
N ASN A 614 -17.10 17.18 -3.04
CA ASN A 614 -17.29 17.82 -1.74
C ASN A 614 -16.14 18.76 -1.38
N HIS A 615 -14.90 18.39 -1.73
CA HIS A 615 -13.69 19.17 -1.46
C HIS A 615 -12.76 19.15 -2.69
N PRO A 616 -13.15 19.86 -3.76
CA PRO A 616 -12.46 19.81 -5.04
C PRO A 616 -11.00 20.28 -4.94
N TYR A 617 -10.12 19.56 -5.63
CA TYR A 617 -8.69 19.84 -5.74
C TYR A 617 -8.26 19.79 -7.22
N SER A 618 -7.07 20.30 -7.57
CA SER A 618 -6.52 20.22 -8.94
C SER A 618 -7.50 20.59 -10.08
N SER A 619 -8.35 21.60 -9.88
CA SER A 619 -9.38 22.04 -10.84
C SER A 619 -10.43 20.97 -11.22
N TYR A 620 -10.75 20.02 -10.33
CA TYR A 620 -11.90 19.11 -10.53
C TYR A 620 -13.24 19.86 -10.69
N ASP A 621 -13.34 21.10 -10.21
CA ASP A 621 -14.49 22.01 -10.37
C ASP A 621 -14.82 22.36 -11.83
N ASP A 622 -13.85 22.26 -12.73
CA ASP A 622 -14.03 22.61 -14.15
C ASP A 622 -14.75 21.49 -14.94
N PHE A 623 -14.93 20.30 -14.36
CA PHE A 623 -15.43 19.11 -15.07
C PHE A 623 -16.82 18.67 -14.59
N GLU A 624 -17.66 18.26 -15.53
CA GLU A 624 -19.00 17.74 -15.25
C GLU A 624 -19.00 16.21 -15.22
N PHE A 625 -19.31 15.63 -14.05
CA PHE A 625 -19.47 14.19 -13.87
C PHE A 625 -20.48 13.88 -12.75
N GLU A 626 -21.01 12.66 -12.78
CA GLU A 626 -21.96 12.17 -11.77
C GLU A 626 -21.29 11.15 -10.84
N VAL A 627 -21.69 11.13 -9.57
CA VAL A 627 -21.18 10.18 -8.58
C VAL A 627 -22.18 9.01 -8.47
N PRO A 628 -21.79 7.78 -8.83
CA PRO A 628 -22.69 6.63 -8.73
C PRO A 628 -22.90 6.22 -7.27
N ILE A 629 -24.14 5.84 -6.93
CA ILE A 629 -24.56 5.48 -5.58
C ILE A 629 -25.24 4.09 -5.63
N GLY A 630 -24.88 3.21 -4.70
CA GLY A 630 -25.53 1.92 -4.48
C GLY A 630 -26.67 2.01 -3.46
N ASN A 631 -27.43 0.94 -3.28
CA ASN A 631 -28.60 0.94 -2.40
C ASN A 631 -28.44 0.04 -1.18
N ARG A 632 -27.79 -1.12 -1.34
CA ARG A 632 -27.71 -2.19 -0.33
C ARG A 632 -26.34 -2.29 0.32
N GLY A 633 -25.29 -1.78 -0.33
CA GLY A 633 -23.91 -1.96 0.13
C GLY A 633 -23.39 -3.38 -0.03
N ASP A 634 -24.02 -4.20 -0.89
CA ASP A 634 -23.56 -5.55 -1.20
C ASP A 634 -22.38 -5.53 -2.19
N LEU A 635 -21.81 -6.72 -2.44
CA LEU A 635 -20.74 -6.89 -3.42
C LEU A 635 -21.17 -6.47 -4.84
N TYR A 636 -22.43 -6.70 -5.19
CA TYR A 636 -22.97 -6.37 -6.51
C TYR A 636 -23.04 -4.85 -6.74
N ASP A 637 -23.51 -4.08 -5.76
CA ASP A 637 -23.54 -2.62 -5.80
C ASP A 637 -22.11 -2.06 -5.86
N ARG A 638 -21.16 -2.63 -5.11
CA ARG A 638 -19.73 -2.27 -5.18
C ARG A 638 -19.11 -2.53 -6.55
N TYR A 639 -19.56 -3.57 -7.26
CA TYR A 639 -19.17 -3.84 -8.64
C TYR A 639 -19.75 -2.79 -9.59
N LEU A 640 -21.06 -2.51 -9.49
CA LEU A 640 -21.74 -1.54 -10.36
C LEU A 640 -21.21 -0.11 -10.20
N VAL A 641 -20.96 0.32 -8.96
CA VAL A 641 -20.38 1.64 -8.67
C VAL A 641 -19.03 1.80 -9.38
N ARG A 642 -18.14 0.81 -9.31
CA ARG A 642 -16.83 0.87 -10.00
C ARG A 642 -16.96 0.85 -11.53
N MET A 643 -17.89 0.06 -12.07
CA MET A 643 -18.16 0.04 -13.51
C MET A 643 -18.63 1.42 -14.01
N GLU A 644 -19.49 2.08 -13.26
CA GLU A 644 -19.98 3.41 -13.61
C GLU A 644 -18.91 4.49 -13.37
N GLU A 645 -18.11 4.39 -12.31
CA GLU A 645 -16.97 5.29 -12.08
C GLU A 645 -15.99 5.27 -13.25
N MET A 646 -15.71 4.11 -13.86
CA MET A 646 -14.88 4.04 -15.07
C MET A 646 -15.47 4.84 -16.24
N ARG A 647 -16.79 4.81 -16.43
CA ARG A 647 -17.47 5.61 -17.47
C ARG A 647 -17.40 7.10 -17.17
N GLN A 648 -17.55 7.49 -15.91
CA GLN A 648 -17.44 8.88 -15.48
C GLN A 648 -15.99 9.39 -15.62
N SER A 649 -14.99 8.57 -15.29
CA SER A 649 -13.58 8.88 -15.55
C SER A 649 -13.30 9.10 -17.04
N LEU A 650 -13.85 8.26 -17.93
CA LEU A 650 -13.76 8.49 -19.38
C LEU A 650 -14.37 9.83 -19.80
N ARG A 651 -15.50 10.20 -19.21
CA ARG A 651 -16.15 11.51 -19.46
C ARG A 651 -15.26 12.67 -19.02
N ILE A 652 -14.65 12.59 -17.84
CA ILE A 652 -13.72 13.61 -17.32
C ILE A 652 -12.50 13.74 -18.24
N ILE A 653 -11.89 12.62 -18.64
CA ILE A 653 -10.69 12.64 -19.49
C ILE A 653 -10.99 13.29 -20.84
N ASN A 654 -12.14 12.99 -21.46
CA ASN A 654 -12.54 13.62 -22.73
C ASN A 654 -12.68 15.14 -22.59
N GLN A 655 -13.34 15.63 -21.54
CA GLN A 655 -13.47 17.07 -21.27
C GLN A 655 -12.11 17.72 -20.99
N ALA A 656 -11.23 17.06 -20.25
CA ALA A 656 -9.89 17.56 -19.94
C ALA A 656 -8.98 17.63 -21.18
N LEU A 657 -9.11 16.70 -22.13
CA LEU A 657 -8.37 16.72 -23.40
C LEU A 657 -8.89 17.79 -24.38
N GLU A 658 -10.16 18.15 -24.32
CA GLU A 658 -10.73 19.23 -25.12
C GLU A 658 -10.32 20.62 -24.60
N ASN A 659 -10.27 20.78 -23.28
CA ASN A 659 -10.00 22.05 -22.60
C ASN A 659 -8.56 22.21 -22.11
N LEU A 660 -7.62 21.38 -22.57
CA LEU A 660 -6.24 21.37 -22.08
C LEU A 660 -5.55 22.73 -22.32
N PRO A 661 -5.20 23.49 -21.26
CA PRO A 661 -4.58 24.80 -21.45
C PRO A 661 -3.10 24.68 -21.80
N GLU A 662 -2.61 25.64 -22.58
CA GLU A 662 -1.18 25.86 -22.77
C GLU A 662 -0.57 26.55 -21.56
N GLY A 663 0.68 26.24 -21.22
CA GLY A 663 1.36 26.81 -20.06
C GLY A 663 2.59 26.04 -19.61
N PRO A 664 3.28 26.50 -18.56
CA PRO A 664 4.43 25.80 -17.99
C PRO A 664 3.99 24.53 -17.23
N PHE A 665 4.85 23.52 -17.22
CA PHE A 665 4.63 22.24 -16.52
C PHE A 665 5.16 22.24 -15.06
N GLN A 666 5.71 23.37 -14.61
CA GLN A 666 6.31 23.57 -13.29
C GLN A 666 6.00 24.98 -12.77
N VAL A 667 5.98 25.14 -11.45
CA VAL A 667 5.89 26.46 -10.79
C VAL A 667 7.17 27.26 -11.04
N ASP A 668 7.03 28.57 -11.28
CA ASP A 668 8.15 29.51 -11.48
C ASP A 668 8.75 29.97 -10.13
N ASP A 669 9.10 29.01 -9.25
CA ASP A 669 9.80 29.28 -7.99
C ASP A 669 11.12 28.50 -7.94
N ARG A 670 12.21 29.26 -8.05
CA ARG A 670 13.59 28.74 -8.02
C ARG A 670 13.90 27.95 -6.75
N ARG A 671 13.20 28.15 -5.64
CA ARG A 671 13.44 27.42 -4.37
C ARG A 671 12.91 25.98 -4.38
N ILE A 672 12.15 25.62 -5.41
CA ILE A 672 11.40 24.36 -5.45
C ILE A 672 11.71 23.61 -6.74
N THR A 673 11.69 24.32 -7.88
CA THR A 673 11.79 23.71 -9.20
C THR A 673 13.22 23.73 -9.72
N LEU A 674 13.60 22.61 -10.34
CA LEU A 674 14.91 22.48 -10.96
C LEU A 674 14.97 23.33 -12.24
N PRO A 675 16.04 24.11 -12.45
CA PRO A 675 16.16 24.90 -13.67
C PRO A 675 16.35 24.00 -14.91
N PRO A 676 15.95 24.48 -16.10
CA PRO A 676 16.17 23.77 -17.35
C PRO A 676 17.65 23.42 -17.54
N LYS A 677 17.93 22.22 -18.05
CA LYS A 677 19.32 21.73 -18.21
C LYS A 677 20.17 22.66 -19.10
N GLN A 678 19.59 23.27 -20.13
CA GLN A 678 20.30 24.26 -20.96
C GLN A 678 20.73 25.51 -20.16
N GLY A 679 19.89 25.97 -19.23
CA GLY A 679 20.20 27.08 -18.30
C GLY A 679 21.35 26.73 -17.35
N VAL A 680 21.38 25.50 -16.85
CA VAL A 680 22.46 25.01 -15.95
C VAL A 680 23.85 25.08 -16.59
N TYR A 681 23.96 24.86 -17.91
CA TYR A 681 25.25 24.92 -18.60
C TYR A 681 25.68 26.34 -18.99
N THR A 682 24.76 27.31 -19.01
CA THR A 682 24.99 28.66 -19.54
C THR A 682 25.03 29.72 -18.44
N ASN A 683 24.18 29.59 -17.42
CA ASN A 683 24.01 30.56 -16.35
C ASN A 683 24.51 30.02 -15.01
N ILE A 684 25.31 30.83 -14.30
CA ILE A 684 25.82 30.48 -12.98
C ILE A 684 24.71 30.39 -11.92
N GLU A 685 23.66 31.21 -12.05
CA GLU A 685 22.52 31.20 -11.13
C GLU A 685 21.75 29.87 -11.20
N ASP A 686 21.52 29.37 -12.41
CA ASP A 686 20.82 28.11 -12.65
C ASP A 686 21.66 26.92 -12.15
N LEU A 687 22.98 26.97 -12.35
CA LEU A 687 23.89 25.96 -11.80
C LEU A 687 23.88 25.96 -10.27
N MET A 688 23.98 27.15 -9.65
CA MET A 688 23.93 27.27 -8.19
C MET A 688 22.58 26.79 -7.65
N ASN A 689 21.48 27.11 -8.32
CA ASN A 689 20.16 26.68 -7.92
C ASN A 689 20.01 25.15 -8.01
N HIS A 690 20.44 24.56 -9.13
CA HIS A 690 20.46 23.12 -9.31
C HIS A 690 21.25 22.43 -8.19
N PHE A 691 22.45 22.92 -7.88
CA PHE A 691 23.30 22.36 -6.83
C PHE A 691 22.63 22.47 -5.45
N LYS A 692 22.07 23.64 -5.10
CA LYS A 692 21.39 23.84 -3.82
C LYS A 692 20.18 22.94 -3.66
N LEU A 693 19.34 22.78 -4.69
CA LEU A 693 18.16 21.92 -4.63
C LEU A 693 18.51 20.44 -4.50
N VAL A 694 19.57 19.98 -5.17
CA VAL A 694 20.00 18.58 -5.08
C VAL A 694 20.63 18.28 -3.72
N MET A 695 21.47 19.19 -3.19
CA MET A 695 22.19 18.95 -1.94
C MET A 695 21.35 19.25 -0.69
N HIS A 696 20.65 20.39 -0.68
CA HIS A 696 19.89 20.85 0.48
C HIS A 696 18.39 20.55 0.38
N GLY A 697 17.88 20.11 -0.77
CA GLY A 697 16.46 19.81 -0.94
C GLY A 697 15.55 21.04 -0.83
N ILE A 698 14.25 20.78 -0.85
CA ILE A 698 13.22 21.79 -0.60
C ILE A 698 13.13 22.01 0.91
N GLN A 699 12.99 23.26 1.36
CA GLN A 699 12.85 23.62 2.77
C GLN A 699 11.47 24.26 3.01
N PRO A 700 10.44 23.45 3.32
CA PRO A 700 9.13 23.99 3.67
C PRO A 700 9.16 24.70 5.03
N PRO A 701 8.22 25.62 5.28
CA PRO A 701 8.11 26.25 6.59
C PRO A 701 7.70 25.24 7.67
N PRO A 702 8.11 25.44 8.94
CA PRO A 702 7.63 24.62 10.03
C PRO A 702 6.11 24.74 10.17
N GLY A 703 5.45 23.61 10.39
CA GLY A 703 3.99 23.52 10.43
C GLY A 703 3.49 22.10 10.21
N GLU A 704 2.18 21.93 10.35
CA GLU A 704 1.52 20.63 10.27
C GLU A 704 0.28 20.70 9.40
N VAL A 705 0.18 19.82 8.41
CA VAL A 705 -0.90 19.83 7.44
C VAL A 705 -1.44 18.42 7.23
N TYR A 706 -2.74 18.32 7.09
CA TYR A 706 -3.44 17.16 6.59
C TYR A 706 -4.00 17.51 5.22
N GLY A 707 -3.67 16.70 4.22
CA GLY A 707 -4.27 16.79 2.90
C GLY A 707 -4.87 15.45 2.52
N TYR A 708 -5.80 15.52 1.58
CA TYR A 708 -6.66 14.42 1.20
C TYR A 708 -6.90 14.48 -0.31
N THR A 709 -7.04 13.31 -0.91
CA THR A 709 -7.35 13.13 -2.33
C THR A 709 -8.18 11.88 -2.50
N GLU A 710 -9.03 11.81 -3.52
CA GLU A 710 -9.75 10.58 -3.85
C GLU A 710 -8.81 9.64 -4.62
N GLY A 711 -8.28 8.61 -3.97
CA GLY A 711 -7.60 7.48 -4.63
C GLY A 711 -8.61 6.55 -5.33
N GLY A 712 -8.14 5.49 -5.98
CA GLY A 712 -9.03 4.49 -6.61
C GLY A 712 -9.86 3.68 -5.60
N ASN A 713 -9.34 3.51 -4.38
CA ASN A 713 -10.00 2.81 -3.27
C ASN A 713 -10.82 3.72 -2.34
N GLY A 714 -10.65 5.04 -2.43
CA GLY A 714 -11.30 6.03 -1.57
C GLY A 714 -10.37 7.14 -1.11
N GLU A 715 -10.71 7.81 -0.02
CA GLU A 715 -9.97 8.98 0.46
C GLU A 715 -8.57 8.59 0.95
N LEU A 716 -7.55 8.97 0.19
CA LEU A 716 -6.14 8.86 0.55
C LEU A 716 -5.72 10.14 1.27
N GLY A 717 -5.28 10.01 2.52
CA GLY A 717 -4.86 11.15 3.34
C GLY A 717 -3.38 11.11 3.69
N TYR A 718 -2.71 12.26 3.69
CA TYR A 718 -1.35 12.39 4.23
C TYR A 718 -1.34 13.45 5.33
N TYR A 719 -0.86 13.05 6.51
CA TYR A 719 -0.57 13.93 7.62
C TYR A 719 0.93 14.19 7.69
N ILE A 720 1.33 15.44 7.47
CA ILE A 720 2.74 15.84 7.37
C ILE A 720 3.05 16.85 8.47
N VAL A 721 4.16 16.62 9.17
CA VAL A 721 4.77 17.56 10.11
C VAL A 721 6.15 17.96 9.59
N SER A 722 6.40 19.27 9.54
CA SER A 722 7.70 19.85 9.18
C SER A 722 8.26 20.68 10.33
N ASP A 723 9.57 20.51 10.56
CA ASP A 723 10.40 21.28 11.48
C ASP A 723 11.13 22.46 10.79
N GLY A 724 10.88 22.67 9.50
CA GLY A 724 11.62 23.63 8.67
C GLY A 724 12.89 23.06 8.01
N SER A 725 13.18 21.78 8.20
CA SER A 725 14.34 21.12 7.61
C SER A 725 14.06 20.56 6.21
N MET A 726 15.12 20.04 5.56
CA MET A 726 15.02 19.40 4.25
C MET A 726 14.35 18.01 4.27
N ARG A 727 14.12 17.45 5.46
CA ARG A 727 13.49 16.15 5.67
C ARG A 727 12.14 16.37 6.37
N PRO A 728 11.12 15.58 6.05
CA PRO A 728 9.89 15.62 6.84
C PRO A 728 10.17 15.13 8.26
N TRP A 729 9.62 15.83 9.25
CA TRP A 729 9.68 15.34 10.63
C TRP A 729 8.82 14.10 10.81
N ARG A 730 7.66 14.10 10.17
CA ARG A 730 6.71 12.98 10.13
C ARG A 730 5.91 13.01 8.86
N VAL A 731 5.69 11.84 8.26
CA VAL A 731 4.68 11.61 7.23
C VAL A 731 3.86 10.40 7.65
N HIS A 732 2.59 10.59 7.98
CA HIS A 732 1.65 9.52 8.24
C HIS A 732 0.67 9.40 7.06
N ALA A 733 0.53 8.19 6.53
CA ALA A 733 -0.35 7.92 5.40
C ALA A 733 -1.62 7.20 5.89
N ARG A 734 -2.78 7.76 5.59
CA ARG A 734 -4.08 7.11 5.77
C ARG A 734 -4.45 6.39 4.48
N GLY A 735 -4.14 5.11 4.42
CA GLY A 735 -4.57 4.23 3.32
C GLY A 735 -6.07 3.90 3.45
N PRO A 736 -6.90 4.08 2.40
CA PRO A 736 -8.33 3.72 2.42
C PRO A 736 -8.58 2.23 2.71
N CYS A 737 -7.64 1.33 2.40
CA CYS A 737 -7.74 -0.10 2.71
C CYS A 737 -7.77 -0.40 4.22
N PHE A 738 -7.04 0.36 5.05
CA PHE A 738 -6.88 0.06 6.47
C PHE A 738 -8.22 0.02 7.24
N PRO A 739 -9.10 1.03 7.17
CA PRO A 739 -10.42 0.96 7.81
C PRO A 739 -11.33 -0.13 7.20
N LEU A 740 -11.23 -0.40 5.88
CA LEU A 740 -12.03 -1.45 5.23
C LEU A 740 -11.74 -2.84 5.83
N PHE A 741 -10.46 -3.18 5.98
CA PHE A 741 -10.05 -4.47 6.55
C PHE A 741 -10.26 -4.57 8.05
N SER A 742 -10.35 -3.44 8.76
CA SER A 742 -10.73 -3.45 10.18
C SER A 742 -12.15 -3.95 10.42
N ALA A 743 -13.07 -3.70 9.48
CA ALA A 743 -14.44 -4.16 9.53
C ALA A 743 -14.63 -5.56 8.92
N PHE A 744 -13.66 -6.04 8.14
CA PHE A 744 -13.76 -7.29 7.39
C PHE A 744 -14.13 -8.51 8.24
N PRO A 745 -13.54 -8.74 9.44
CA PRO A 745 -13.92 -9.89 10.28
C PRO A 745 -15.42 -9.93 10.60
N LYS A 746 -15.99 -8.78 10.95
CA LYS A 746 -17.41 -8.63 11.28
C LYS A 746 -18.33 -8.81 10.06
N LEU A 747 -17.83 -8.49 8.86
CA LEU A 747 -18.61 -8.59 7.62
C LEU A 747 -18.69 -10.00 7.04
N ILE A 748 -17.77 -10.89 7.46
CA ILE A 748 -17.77 -12.30 7.02
C ILE A 748 -18.45 -13.24 8.03
N GLU A 749 -18.70 -12.78 9.25
CA GLU A 749 -19.49 -13.51 10.26
C GLU A 749 -20.88 -13.89 9.72
N GLY A 750 -21.25 -15.15 9.91
CA GLY A 750 -22.51 -15.73 9.42
C GLY A 750 -22.51 -16.14 7.94
N GLY A 751 -21.51 -15.72 7.15
CA GLY A 751 -21.31 -16.13 5.76
C GLY A 751 -20.60 -17.47 5.60
N SER A 752 -20.49 -17.94 4.36
CA SER A 752 -19.65 -19.09 4.02
C SER A 752 -18.21 -18.67 3.73
N ILE A 753 -17.26 -19.61 3.78
CA ILE A 753 -15.87 -19.37 3.33
C ILE A 753 -15.82 -18.84 1.90
N SER A 754 -16.70 -19.33 1.03
CA SER A 754 -16.75 -18.94 -0.37
C SER A 754 -17.25 -17.49 -0.57
N ASP A 755 -18.04 -16.99 0.37
CA ASP A 755 -18.52 -15.61 0.40
C ASP A 755 -17.46 -14.68 0.97
N ALA A 756 -16.69 -15.13 1.96
CA ALA A 756 -15.55 -14.39 2.50
C ALA A 756 -14.48 -14.09 1.42
N VAL A 757 -14.20 -15.07 0.55
CA VAL A 757 -13.28 -14.90 -0.59
C VAL A 757 -13.80 -13.87 -1.59
N ALA A 758 -15.10 -13.91 -1.93
CA ALA A 758 -15.70 -12.92 -2.83
C ALA A 758 -15.72 -11.52 -2.20
N ALA A 759 -16.04 -11.42 -0.91
CA ALA A 759 -16.00 -10.15 -0.17
C ALA A 759 -14.59 -9.53 -0.18
N LEU A 760 -13.55 -10.35 0.00
CA LEU A 760 -12.16 -9.91 0.00
C LEU A 760 -11.76 -9.22 -1.31
N GLY A 761 -12.07 -9.83 -2.47
CA GLY A 761 -11.85 -9.23 -3.78
C GLY A 761 -12.63 -7.93 -3.97
N SER A 762 -13.85 -7.85 -3.44
CA SER A 762 -14.71 -6.68 -3.55
C SER A 762 -14.24 -5.44 -2.80
N PHE A 763 -13.46 -5.59 -1.72
CA PHE A 763 -12.90 -4.46 -0.97
C PHE A 763 -11.64 -3.87 -1.60
N ASN A 764 -11.13 -4.49 -2.68
CA ASN A 764 -9.85 -4.19 -3.33
C ASN A 764 -8.68 -4.16 -2.35
N ILE A 765 -8.18 -5.33 -1.95
CA ILE A 765 -7.01 -5.40 -1.09
C ILE A 765 -5.74 -5.01 -1.86
N VAL A 766 -5.11 -3.92 -1.43
CA VAL A 766 -3.73 -3.60 -1.84
C VAL A 766 -2.86 -3.64 -0.60
N ALA A 767 -2.14 -4.75 -0.40
CA ALA A 767 -1.35 -5.00 0.81
C ALA A 767 -0.32 -3.89 1.10
N GLY A 768 0.21 -3.23 0.06
CA GLY A 768 1.15 -2.12 0.22
C GLY A 768 0.52 -0.86 0.83
N GLU A 769 -0.77 -0.62 0.57
CA GLU A 769 -1.53 0.52 1.13
C GLU A 769 -2.08 0.18 2.53
N LEU A 770 -2.40 -1.09 2.76
CA LEU A 770 -2.83 -1.62 4.06
C LEU A 770 -1.69 -1.56 5.10
N ASP A 771 -0.53 -2.14 4.77
CA ASP A 771 0.58 -2.32 5.72
C ASP A 771 1.56 -1.14 5.76
N ARG A 772 1.65 -0.33 4.69
CA ARG A 772 2.56 0.82 4.51
C ARG A 772 4.06 0.48 4.45
#